data_AF-A0A524M194-F1
#
_entry.id   AF-A0A524M194-F1
#
_cell.length_a   1.000
_cell.length_b   1.000
_cell.length_c   1.000
_cell.angle_alpha   90.00
_cell.angle_beta   90.00
_cell.angle_gamma   90.00
#
_symmetry.space_group_name_H-M   'P 1'
#
loop_
_entity.id
_entity.type
_entity.pdbx_description
1 polymer ?
#
loop_
_entity_poly.entity_id
_entity_poly.type
_entity_poly.pdbx_seq_one_letter_code
_entity_poly.pdbx_strand_id
1 'polypeptide(L)'
;MNFAGATLRDIVVPRYPFPESELYEVRKFPDGSKKIIPKNVADKVPAEKGVKTYQRAGYRGNSKNPRVLLTHPTLPAMDFGDMIRAHLIELCRQCFIHYVPRNEAHRYIRLMIHRLIPFLDWTYTQGEIGRKDFYPDADKELRKIVLEIRNIYSKYIGSRDRISKQIDDVPQSFGIKMLEDRVEAILETSEDDHIKEKCKVILKHIKNGLVTYREVENFIEDIVKKIQQEGTNWHNVLLSGFPQPYSLKEIVYAGDYLLQTPSGMQYFAEVPVTGAQGSGKIDLVLFVRISQSDRFIWTPIMILEVKTKAGFNFNLFGKRPRTKKSKVYVPVLNAWKEPLRKSEWNAMIHSVPPGTHTDQLDAYEKTLLSEYHSLVGGTIEFKKLWKGVVTLDVSQKYEDVKQAFDSLIDDLAERLLNGEFGERWKTLGFKDKSSEDLAPRVAITMTPAQGPVNILQNITPLKTILFDDPFRNRVEDDVFFTQYISLSSPTSSAKTAAWLAKNWHLLNHLAELEQSASGDASLFWIDLVGDFPTVKLIEQRFGLEDIKKKKLITNSEFTKLGKLLQRIKFVSLRKDIDAFLIENKPSEIENVTSTIVSALQSQSETRIAIVDGWSDLDSMTPANRRNNLQILELSLLQVITEQVNEVIWTDTGIDLPQMCERYQRKCSSPLYYSSPRKQVVDEILWNIPTAPRKIGWQTPEYEDSRVIIQDLPTEQNPWSTVIHVPHLKGLNRKFSKASTRSPVIKVVDHTGDLNQHQNMHGRAIRSSSIQVRSDTIDNDSLDIIIQHAFGLIPSLQRRGRLEDTVSETTLDWSITYYPVDANRTHPSLSSRLHIDVNAEPPHPNRIGKDHEGIYVEAGKITRGWIHKEIDEEEEESGNTIRRPAYTYSSESFRIDTIETRRREIHRISNAAKYLGRKSTYFRSLYREITSLCTYDRNIPATEEFLNDIFTQIREAILRRPEPRLLWKLLLHERMNLGNLLTTTNRRKLTQAMKHNQDLLVLYGTNLFLAVLSVADGILGDMESPYCKDLWSSVA
;
A
#
# COMPACT_ATOMS: atom_id res chain seq x y z
N MET A 1 3.76 19.28 8.00
CA MET A 1 4.85 19.11 7.01
C MET A 1 4.71 17.87 6.13
N ASN A 2 4.80 16.63 6.65
CA ASN A 2 4.72 15.42 5.81
C ASN A 2 3.46 15.36 4.92
N PHE A 3 2.29 15.72 5.46
CA PHE A 3 1.05 15.82 4.68
C PHE A 3 1.16 16.84 3.54
N ALA A 4 1.72 18.03 3.79
CA ALA A 4 1.88 19.06 2.77
C ALA A 4 2.77 18.58 1.61
N GLY A 5 3.88 17.91 1.92
CA GLY A 5 4.74 17.28 0.91
C GLY A 5 4.03 16.17 0.12
N ALA A 6 3.16 15.39 0.75
CA ALA A 6 2.34 14.39 0.06
C ALA A 6 1.30 15.05 -0.87
N THR A 7 0.56 16.04 -0.38
CA THR A 7 -0.45 16.77 -1.17
C THR A 7 0.15 17.48 -2.37
N LEU A 8 1.37 18.04 -2.24
CA LEU A 8 2.09 18.60 -3.38
C LEU A 8 2.36 17.56 -4.47
N ARG A 9 2.77 16.34 -4.09
CA ARG A 9 2.95 15.26 -5.07
C ARG A 9 1.64 14.86 -5.72
N ASP A 10 0.59 14.71 -4.92
CA ASP A 10 -0.75 14.32 -5.39
C ASP A 10 -1.28 15.29 -6.44
N ILE A 11 -1.03 16.59 -6.27
CA ILE A 11 -1.51 17.67 -7.15
C ILE A 11 -0.59 17.88 -8.35
N VAL A 12 0.72 17.96 -8.14
CA VAL A 12 1.64 18.42 -9.18
C VAL A 12 1.98 17.29 -10.16
N VAL A 13 2.14 16.05 -9.70
CA VAL A 13 2.50 14.92 -10.59
C VAL A 13 1.46 14.63 -11.69
N PRO A 14 0.12 14.62 -11.42
CA PRO A 14 -0.86 14.43 -12.50
C PRO A 14 -1.02 15.66 -13.38
N ARG A 15 -0.96 16.88 -12.82
CA ARG A 15 -1.24 18.12 -13.55
C ARG A 15 -0.09 18.59 -14.42
N TYR A 16 1.15 18.24 -14.06
CA TYR A 16 2.36 18.67 -14.74
C TYR A 16 3.27 17.46 -14.97
N PRO A 17 3.33 16.91 -16.20
CA PRO A 17 4.25 15.84 -16.52
C PRO A 17 5.68 16.38 -16.40
N PHE A 18 6.30 16.18 -15.23
CA PHE A 18 7.73 16.43 -15.10
C PHE A 18 8.47 15.57 -16.14
N PRO A 19 9.51 16.12 -16.82
CA PRO A 19 10.33 15.33 -17.71
C PRO A 19 10.84 14.09 -16.97
N GLU A 20 10.96 12.94 -17.64
CA GLU A 20 11.49 11.76 -16.96
C GLU A 20 12.92 12.04 -16.51
N SER A 21 13.18 11.88 -15.20
CA SER A 21 14.53 12.06 -14.67
C SER A 21 15.44 10.98 -15.27
N GLU A 22 16.51 11.40 -15.92
CA GLU A 22 17.55 10.50 -16.38
C GLU A 22 18.45 10.16 -15.20
N LEU A 23 18.97 8.93 -15.17
CA LEU A 23 20.06 8.61 -14.26
C LEU A 23 21.35 9.19 -14.83
N TYR A 24 22.09 9.89 -13.99
CA TYR A 24 23.42 10.39 -14.24
C TYR A 24 24.42 9.66 -13.35
N GLU A 25 25.56 9.32 -13.91
CA GLU A 25 26.75 8.98 -13.14
C GLU A 25 27.55 10.26 -12.88
N VAL A 26 27.72 10.60 -11.61
CA VAL A 26 28.60 11.68 -11.19
C VAL A 26 29.96 11.07 -10.89
N ARG A 27 30.94 11.41 -11.73
CA ARG A 27 32.35 11.05 -11.60
C ARG A 27 33.07 12.16 -10.85
N LYS A 28 33.68 11.82 -9.72
CA LYS A 28 34.48 12.74 -8.93
C LYS A 28 35.95 12.35 -9.03
N PHE A 29 36.73 13.23 -9.65
CA PHE A 29 38.15 13.03 -9.88
C PHE A 29 38.97 13.35 -8.62
N PRO A 30 40.23 12.88 -8.54
CA PRO A 30 41.10 13.11 -7.39
C PRO A 30 41.34 14.61 -7.09
N ASP A 31 41.38 15.44 -8.13
CA ASP A 31 41.52 16.91 -8.06
C ASP A 31 40.29 17.62 -7.48
N GLY A 32 39.20 16.89 -7.22
CA GLY A 32 37.94 17.42 -6.70
C GLY A 32 36.94 17.83 -7.76
N SER A 33 37.33 17.84 -9.04
CA SER A 33 36.43 18.12 -10.16
C SER A 33 35.35 17.03 -10.29
N LYS A 34 34.18 17.43 -10.80
CA LYS A 34 33.04 16.53 -10.99
C LYS A 34 32.60 16.55 -12.46
N LYS A 35 32.54 15.38 -13.08
CA LYS A 35 31.93 15.20 -14.40
C LYS A 35 30.64 14.42 -14.25
N ILE A 36 29.56 15.02 -14.70
CA ILE A 36 28.23 14.43 -14.63
C ILE A 36 27.93 13.89 -16.04
N ILE A 37 27.67 12.59 -16.15
CA ILE A 37 27.50 11.92 -17.43
C ILE A 37 26.17 11.15 -17.38
N PRO A 38 25.31 11.24 -18.43
CA PRO A 38 24.14 10.37 -18.53
C PRO A 38 24.52 8.89 -18.39
N LYS A 39 23.72 8.09 -17.68
CA LYS A 39 24.05 6.68 -17.37
C LYS A 39 24.26 5.84 -18.62
N ASN A 40 23.45 6.03 -19.65
CA ASN A 40 23.60 5.36 -20.95
C ASN A 40 24.95 5.67 -21.65
N VAL A 41 25.58 6.80 -21.36
CA VAL A 41 26.93 7.16 -21.84
C VAL A 41 27.99 6.64 -20.87
N ALA A 42 27.74 6.70 -19.56
CA ALA A 42 28.63 6.16 -18.54
C ALA A 42 28.82 4.65 -18.67
N ASP A 43 27.76 3.91 -19.01
CA ASP A 43 27.78 2.47 -19.25
C ASP A 43 28.65 2.11 -20.48
N LYS A 44 28.80 3.02 -21.45
CA LYS A 44 29.64 2.84 -22.64
C LYS A 44 31.09 3.29 -22.43
N VAL A 45 31.32 4.19 -21.49
CA VAL A 45 32.64 4.78 -21.22
C VAL A 45 32.92 4.60 -19.75
N PRO A 46 33.50 3.47 -19.29
CA PRO A 46 33.71 3.22 -17.86
C PRO A 46 34.58 4.31 -17.20
N ALA A 47 34.43 4.48 -15.89
CA ALA A 47 35.20 5.48 -15.16
C ALA A 47 36.68 5.09 -15.08
N GLU A 48 37.56 6.10 -15.17
CA GLU A 48 39.01 5.90 -15.02
C GLU A 48 39.36 5.40 -13.61
N LYS A 49 40.49 4.68 -13.52
CA LYS A 49 40.95 4.07 -12.26
C LYS A 49 41.22 5.17 -11.22
N GLY A 50 40.54 5.11 -10.07
CA GLY A 50 40.66 6.11 -9.00
C GLY A 50 39.58 7.21 -9.00
N VAL A 51 38.70 7.23 -10.00
CA VAL A 51 37.55 8.15 -10.05
C VAL A 51 36.39 7.58 -9.23
N LYS A 52 35.86 8.37 -8.29
CA LYS A 52 34.70 7.96 -7.48
C LYS A 52 33.42 8.20 -8.26
N THR A 53 32.60 7.17 -8.47
CA THR A 53 31.30 7.30 -9.15
C THR A 53 30.14 7.18 -8.17
N TYR A 54 29.07 7.94 -8.40
CA TYR A 54 27.80 7.75 -7.74
C TYR A 54 26.65 8.13 -8.66
N GLN A 55 25.52 7.43 -8.56
CA GLN A 55 24.35 7.71 -9.39
C GLN A 55 23.47 8.79 -8.75
N ARG A 56 23.01 9.74 -9.56
CA ARG A 56 21.95 10.68 -9.22
C ARG A 56 20.93 10.73 -10.33
N ALA A 57 19.65 10.79 -9.98
CA ALA A 57 18.61 11.16 -10.93
C ALA A 57 18.72 12.67 -11.21
N GLY A 58 18.38 13.11 -12.41
CA GLY A 58 18.40 14.52 -12.80
C GLY A 58 17.62 14.78 -14.08
N TYR A 59 17.36 16.05 -14.36
CA TYR A 59 16.80 16.47 -15.64
C TYR A 59 17.92 16.94 -16.56
N ARG A 60 17.79 16.57 -17.83
CA ARG A 60 18.74 16.96 -18.86
C ARG A 60 18.71 18.47 -19.04
N GLY A 61 19.89 19.09 -18.94
CA GLY A 61 20.05 20.50 -19.28
C GLY A 61 19.98 20.70 -20.79
N ASN A 62 19.53 21.87 -21.21
CA ASN A 62 19.59 22.32 -22.60
C ASN A 62 20.30 23.68 -22.67
N SER A 63 20.28 24.33 -23.84
CA SER A 63 20.92 25.64 -24.02
C SER A 63 20.28 26.78 -23.19
N LYS A 64 19.04 26.61 -22.72
CA LYS A 64 18.28 27.60 -21.94
C LYS A 64 18.24 27.29 -20.45
N ASN A 65 18.26 26.01 -20.06
CA ASN A 65 18.09 25.54 -18.68
C ASN A 65 19.28 24.68 -18.25
N PRO A 66 19.90 24.97 -17.09
CA PRO A 66 20.98 24.16 -16.57
C PRO A 66 20.48 22.75 -16.25
N ARG A 67 21.37 21.78 -16.35
CA ARG A 67 21.12 20.41 -15.89
C ARG A 67 20.90 20.41 -14.38
N VAL A 68 19.76 19.89 -13.94
CA VAL A 68 19.39 19.83 -12.51
C VAL A 68 19.54 18.40 -12.01
N LEU A 69 20.30 18.20 -10.93
CA LEU A 69 20.40 16.91 -10.25
C LEU A 69 19.46 16.88 -9.05
N LEU A 70 18.64 15.83 -8.94
CA LEU A 70 17.67 15.69 -7.87
C LEU A 70 18.35 15.45 -6.52
N THR A 71 17.93 16.17 -5.49
CA THR A 71 18.36 15.95 -4.09
C THR A 71 17.76 14.66 -3.54
N HIS A 72 16.47 14.43 -3.81
CA HIS A 72 15.80 13.15 -3.55
C HIS A 72 15.34 12.53 -4.87
N PRO A 73 15.81 11.34 -5.27
CA PRO A 73 15.46 10.72 -6.55
C PRO A 73 14.01 10.22 -6.68
N THR A 74 13.16 10.43 -5.67
CA THR A 74 11.70 10.13 -5.66
C THR A 74 10.85 11.39 -5.47
N LEU A 75 11.48 12.54 -5.27
CA LEU A 75 10.81 13.82 -5.39
C LEU A 75 11.23 14.37 -6.75
N PRO A 76 10.31 14.72 -7.64
CA PRO A 76 10.66 15.67 -8.68
C PRO A 76 11.35 16.84 -7.97
N ALA A 77 12.59 17.17 -8.30
CA ALA A 77 13.12 18.47 -7.89
C ALA A 77 12.34 19.48 -8.70
N MET A 78 11.83 20.48 -7.99
CA MET A 78 10.77 21.36 -8.39
C MET A 78 11.35 22.74 -8.57
N ASP A 79 10.87 23.49 -9.55
CA ASP A 79 10.76 24.93 -9.33
C ASP A 79 9.58 25.18 -8.35
N PHE A 80 8.43 24.52 -8.52
CA PHE A 80 7.22 24.88 -7.76
C PHE A 80 7.16 24.53 -6.27
N GLY A 81 7.31 23.26 -5.86
CA GLY A 81 7.23 22.99 -4.43
C GLY A 81 8.44 23.50 -3.65
N ASP A 82 9.53 23.90 -4.32
CA ASP A 82 10.61 24.66 -3.70
C ASP A 82 10.15 26.12 -3.53
N MET A 83 9.55 26.73 -4.56
CA MET A 83 8.92 28.07 -4.51
C MET A 83 7.89 28.19 -3.38
N ILE A 84 7.06 27.17 -3.15
CA ILE A 84 5.95 27.24 -2.20
C ILE A 84 6.26 26.60 -0.83
N ARG A 85 7.44 25.96 -0.67
CA ARG A 85 7.85 25.29 0.59
C ARG A 85 7.78 26.24 1.78
N ALA A 86 8.37 27.41 1.65
CA ALA A 86 8.43 28.41 2.73
C ALA A 86 7.01 28.81 3.19
N HIS A 87 6.11 29.05 2.23
CA HIS A 87 4.71 29.38 2.51
C HIS A 87 3.98 28.25 3.25
N LEU A 88 4.21 26.99 2.86
CA LEU A 88 3.61 25.83 3.53
C LEU A 88 4.19 25.58 4.93
N ILE A 89 5.49 25.84 5.15
CA ILE A 89 6.12 25.80 6.47
C ILE A 89 5.46 26.85 7.37
N GLU A 90 5.36 28.09 6.90
CA GLU A 90 4.75 29.17 7.67
C GLU A 90 3.28 28.88 7.97
N LEU A 91 2.51 28.39 6.99
CA LEU A 91 1.13 27.97 7.22
C LEU A 91 1.04 26.85 8.27
N CYS A 92 1.90 25.82 8.19
CA CYS A 92 1.92 24.76 9.20
C CYS A 92 2.25 25.32 10.60
N ARG A 93 3.17 26.29 10.69
CA ARG A 93 3.52 26.97 11.93
C ARG A 93 2.32 27.73 12.50
N GLN A 94 1.58 28.45 11.67
CA GLN A 94 0.36 29.17 12.10
C GLN A 94 -0.74 28.21 12.56
N CYS A 95 -0.97 27.11 11.83
CA CYS A 95 -1.90 26.07 12.26
C CYS A 95 -1.53 25.49 13.63
N PHE A 96 -0.23 25.31 13.89
CA PHE A 96 0.25 24.81 15.19
C PHE A 96 0.06 25.83 16.31
N ILE A 97 0.45 27.09 16.10
CA ILE A 97 0.30 28.18 17.08
C ILE A 97 -1.16 28.35 17.51
N HIS A 98 -2.09 28.24 16.57
CA HIS A 98 -3.52 28.43 16.81
C HIS A 98 -4.29 27.12 17.04
N TYR A 99 -3.60 25.99 17.26
CA TYR A 99 -4.21 24.69 17.55
C TYR A 99 -5.34 24.30 16.57
N VAL A 100 -5.12 24.55 15.27
CA VAL A 100 -6.10 24.25 14.22
C VAL A 100 -6.29 22.73 14.15
N PRO A 101 -7.54 22.22 14.20
CA PRO A 101 -7.80 20.79 14.07
C PRO A 101 -7.15 20.22 12.80
N ARG A 102 -6.58 19.01 12.90
CA ARG A 102 -5.81 18.41 11.79
C ARG A 102 -6.55 18.39 10.45
N ASN A 103 -7.84 18.07 10.46
CA ASN A 103 -8.68 18.03 9.26
C ASN A 103 -8.83 19.43 8.62
N GLU A 104 -8.94 20.48 9.44
CA GLU A 104 -9.00 21.87 8.97
C GLU A 104 -7.63 22.35 8.49
N ALA A 105 -6.55 21.99 9.19
CA ALA A 105 -5.19 22.27 8.73
C ALA A 105 -4.92 21.64 7.34
N HIS A 106 -5.40 20.42 7.10
CA HIS A 106 -5.31 19.77 5.80
C HIS A 106 -6.07 20.55 4.69
N ARG A 107 -7.24 21.10 4.99
CA ARG A 107 -8.02 21.95 4.07
C ARG A 107 -7.29 23.23 3.72
N TYR A 108 -6.77 23.94 4.71
CA TYR A 108 -5.98 25.16 4.46
C TYR A 108 -4.71 24.89 3.64
N ILE A 109 -4.04 23.76 3.86
CA ILE A 109 -2.90 23.34 3.04
C ILE A 109 -3.32 23.14 1.58
N ARG A 110 -4.43 22.43 1.33
CA ARG A 110 -4.96 22.24 -0.03
C ARG A 110 -5.38 23.55 -0.67
N LEU A 111 -6.04 24.42 0.09
CA LEU A 111 -6.46 25.75 -0.35
C LEU A 111 -5.26 26.63 -0.73
N MET A 112 -4.19 26.62 0.07
CA MET A 112 -2.97 27.35 -0.25
C MET A 112 -2.35 26.84 -1.56
N ILE A 113 -2.26 25.51 -1.72
CA ILE A 113 -1.73 24.94 -2.97
C ILE A 113 -2.60 25.35 -4.15
N HIS A 114 -3.92 25.23 -4.04
CA HIS A 114 -4.90 25.66 -5.06
C HIS A 114 -4.67 27.11 -5.49
N ARG A 115 -4.58 28.05 -4.53
CA ARG A 115 -4.34 29.47 -4.80
C ARG A 115 -2.99 29.77 -5.47
N LEU A 116 -2.02 28.88 -5.32
CA LEU A 116 -0.69 29.04 -5.93
C LEU A 116 -0.54 28.37 -7.31
N ILE A 117 -1.49 27.50 -7.71
CA ILE A 117 -1.50 26.85 -9.04
C ILE A 117 -1.37 27.85 -10.21
N PRO A 118 -2.01 29.03 -10.23
CA PRO A 118 -1.89 29.94 -11.37
C PRO A 118 -0.47 30.43 -11.63
N PHE A 119 0.39 30.54 -10.61
CA PHE A 119 1.80 30.88 -10.79
C PHE A 119 2.59 29.72 -11.39
N LEU A 120 2.17 28.50 -11.09
CA LEU A 120 2.72 27.30 -11.71
C LEU A 120 2.36 27.22 -13.19
N ASP A 121 1.09 27.46 -13.52
CA ASP A 121 0.62 27.52 -14.90
C ASP A 121 1.42 28.56 -15.69
N TRP A 122 1.70 29.73 -15.11
CA TRP A 122 2.56 30.75 -15.73
C TRP A 122 3.95 30.22 -16.08
N THR A 123 4.55 29.49 -15.15
CA THR A 123 5.90 28.92 -15.35
C THR A 123 5.90 27.82 -16.42
N TYR A 124 4.93 26.89 -16.35
CA TYR A 124 4.88 25.72 -17.24
C TYR A 124 4.42 26.05 -18.65
N THR A 125 3.55 27.05 -18.78
CA THR A 125 3.12 27.55 -20.09
C THR A 125 4.09 28.57 -20.69
N GLN A 126 5.21 28.87 -20.01
CA GLN A 126 6.21 29.87 -20.44
C GLN A 126 5.63 31.28 -20.59
N GLY A 127 4.71 31.65 -19.69
CA GLY A 127 4.10 32.97 -19.65
C GLY A 127 2.89 33.15 -20.57
N GLU A 128 2.37 32.07 -21.17
CA GLU A 128 1.15 32.15 -21.98
C GLU A 128 -0.10 32.34 -21.10
N ILE A 129 -0.22 31.59 -19.99
CA ILE A 129 -1.38 31.61 -19.10
C ILE A 129 -0.94 31.53 -17.64
N GLY A 130 -1.67 32.20 -16.75
CA GLY A 130 -1.49 32.11 -15.31
C GLY A 130 -1.25 33.48 -14.70
N ARG A 131 -0.66 33.50 -13.49
CA ARG A 131 -0.32 34.73 -12.78
C ARG A 131 1.20 34.90 -12.74
N LYS A 132 1.68 36.03 -13.26
CA LYS A 132 3.07 36.46 -13.13
C LYS A 132 3.38 36.94 -11.70
N ASP A 133 4.65 37.25 -11.43
CA ASP A 133 5.10 37.90 -10.18
C ASP A 133 4.76 37.09 -8.92
N PHE A 134 5.29 35.86 -8.82
CA PHE A 134 5.09 34.97 -7.68
C PHE A 134 5.36 35.66 -6.33
N TYR A 135 6.45 36.42 -6.23
CA TYR A 135 6.65 37.38 -5.15
C TYR A 135 6.33 38.79 -5.65
N PRO A 136 5.54 39.61 -4.92
CA PRO A 136 5.03 39.42 -3.55
C PRO A 136 3.63 38.78 -3.45
N ASP A 137 3.04 38.31 -4.55
CA ASP A 137 1.62 37.94 -4.57
C ASP A 137 1.30 36.62 -3.85
N ALA A 138 2.23 35.67 -3.81
CA ALA A 138 2.10 34.44 -3.03
C ALA A 138 2.03 34.73 -1.51
N ASP A 139 2.81 35.72 -1.03
CA ASP A 139 2.75 36.17 0.36
C ASP A 139 1.39 36.80 0.70
N LYS A 140 0.77 37.51 -0.26
CA LYS A 140 -0.59 38.04 -0.09
C LYS A 140 -1.60 36.91 0.09
N GLU A 141 -1.49 35.83 -0.69
CA GLU A 141 -2.38 34.68 -0.57
C GLU A 141 -2.19 33.96 0.77
N LEU A 142 -0.95 33.76 1.21
CA LEU A 142 -0.65 33.21 2.54
C LEU A 142 -1.24 34.09 3.65
N ARG A 143 -1.04 35.40 3.57
CA ARG A 143 -1.52 36.36 4.56
C ARG A 143 -3.04 36.30 4.72
N LYS A 144 -3.79 36.17 3.63
CA LYS A 144 -5.26 35.99 3.67
C LYS A 144 -5.66 34.76 4.49
N ILE A 145 -5.02 33.60 4.24
CA ILE A 145 -5.32 32.35 4.96
C ILE A 145 -4.91 32.46 6.44
N VAL A 146 -3.75 33.02 6.72
CA VAL A 146 -3.26 33.19 8.10
C VAL A 146 -4.16 34.12 8.93
N LEU A 147 -4.65 35.20 8.33
CA LEU A 147 -5.61 36.10 8.99
C LEU A 147 -6.92 35.38 9.31
N GLU A 148 -7.43 34.54 8.40
CA GLU A 148 -8.61 33.72 8.66
C GLU A 148 -8.39 32.74 9.82
N ILE A 149 -7.27 32.01 9.82
CA ILE A 149 -6.91 31.09 10.91
C ILE A 149 -6.87 31.83 12.25
N ARG A 150 -6.24 33.01 12.29
CA ARG A 150 -6.17 33.84 13.49
C ARG A 150 -7.56 34.27 13.97
N ASN A 151 -8.42 34.70 13.06
CA ASN A 151 -9.76 35.15 13.42
C ASN A 151 -10.62 34.02 14.02
N ILE A 152 -10.48 32.79 13.52
CA ILE A 152 -11.30 31.65 13.95
C ILE A 152 -10.72 30.96 15.19
N TYR A 153 -9.40 30.75 15.22
CA TYR A 153 -8.76 29.83 16.18
C TYR A 153 -7.90 30.50 17.25
N SER A 154 -7.72 31.84 17.23
CA SER A 154 -6.88 32.56 18.22
C SER A 154 -7.30 32.39 19.68
N LYS A 155 -8.53 31.94 19.95
CA LYS A 155 -9.03 31.70 21.32
C LYS A 155 -8.39 30.49 22.00
N TYR A 156 -7.70 29.62 21.26
CA TYR A 156 -7.09 28.39 21.77
C TYR A 156 -5.58 28.44 21.53
N ILE A 157 -4.80 28.80 22.56
CA ILE A 157 -3.34 28.75 22.53
C ILE A 157 -2.88 27.58 23.39
N GLY A 158 -2.12 26.66 22.80
CA GLY A 158 -1.52 25.52 23.49
C GLY A 158 -2.19 24.17 23.18
N SER A 159 -1.40 23.09 23.23
CA SER A 159 -1.88 21.72 23.06
C SER A 159 -2.44 21.18 24.38
N ARG A 160 -3.59 20.50 24.35
CA ARG A 160 -3.93 19.55 25.42
C ARG A 160 -3.15 18.26 25.17
N ASP A 161 -2.65 17.63 26.22
CA ASP A 161 -1.97 16.34 26.10
C ASP A 161 -2.96 15.23 25.70
N ARG A 162 -2.45 14.22 25.00
CA ARG A 162 -3.22 13.01 24.68
C ARG A 162 -3.21 12.07 25.88
N ILE A 163 -4.30 11.33 26.08
CA ILE A 163 -4.44 10.34 27.16
C ILE A 163 -3.25 9.36 27.18
N SER A 164 -2.79 8.91 26.01
CA SER A 164 -1.65 7.98 25.89
C SER A 164 -0.29 8.64 26.12
N LYS A 165 -0.13 9.93 25.82
CA LYS A 165 1.16 10.63 25.92
C LYS A 165 1.56 10.93 27.38
N GLN A 166 0.61 10.89 28.30
CA GLN A 166 0.86 11.05 29.74
C GLN A 166 1.43 9.78 30.40
N ILE A 167 1.44 8.64 29.69
CA ILE A 167 1.75 7.31 30.23
C ILE A 167 3.03 6.72 29.59
N ASP A 168 3.40 7.17 28.38
CA ASP A 168 4.59 6.70 27.66
C ASP A 168 5.87 7.35 28.20
N ASP A 169 6.38 6.86 29.32
CA ASP A 169 7.80 7.05 29.67
C ASP A 169 8.66 6.11 28.81
N VAL A 170 9.54 6.69 28.00
CA VAL A 170 10.62 5.91 27.36
C VAL A 170 11.43 5.27 28.48
N PRO A 171 11.66 3.94 28.46
CA PRO A 171 12.37 3.28 29.55
C PRO A 171 13.74 3.92 29.77
N GLN A 172 13.90 4.63 30.89
CA GLN A 172 15.15 5.32 31.28
C GLN A 172 16.32 4.35 31.55
N SER A 173 16.11 3.04 31.41
CA SER A 173 17.08 2.00 31.79
C SER A 173 18.05 1.57 30.68
N PHE A 174 17.97 2.13 29.47
CA PHE A 174 18.89 1.80 28.38
C PHE A 174 20.14 2.67 28.38
N GLY A 175 21.17 2.22 29.12
CA GLY A 175 22.49 2.84 29.14
C GLY A 175 23.59 1.96 28.55
N ILE A 176 24.78 2.54 28.39
CA ILE A 176 26.01 1.81 28.01
C ILE A 176 26.23 0.58 28.90
N LYS A 177 25.92 0.70 30.19
CA LYS A 177 26.06 -0.38 31.18
C LYS A 177 25.27 -1.65 30.81
N MET A 178 24.06 -1.51 30.26
CA MET A 178 23.28 -2.67 29.80
C MET A 178 23.99 -3.43 28.66
N LEU A 179 24.64 -2.69 27.75
CA LEU A 179 25.42 -3.27 26.67
C LEU A 179 26.67 -3.98 27.21
N GLU A 180 27.36 -3.36 28.16
CA GLU A 180 28.52 -3.93 28.86
C GLU A 180 28.16 -5.24 29.58
N ASP A 181 27.15 -5.21 30.45
CA ASP A 181 26.69 -6.37 31.23
C ASP A 181 26.33 -7.57 30.34
N ARG A 182 25.77 -7.32 29.15
CA ARG A 182 25.39 -8.38 28.20
C ARG A 182 26.56 -9.00 27.47
N VAL A 183 27.55 -8.18 27.11
CA VAL A 183 28.77 -8.69 26.49
C VAL A 183 29.59 -9.46 27.51
N GLU A 184 29.62 -9.01 28.77
CA GLU A 184 30.25 -9.73 29.89
C GLU A 184 29.56 -11.06 30.18
N ALA A 185 28.23 -11.10 30.24
CA ALA A 185 27.49 -12.35 30.43
C ALA A 185 27.78 -13.39 29.33
N ILE A 186 27.94 -12.97 28.07
CA ILE A 186 28.33 -13.89 26.97
C ILE A 186 29.79 -14.32 27.10
N LEU A 187 30.68 -13.41 27.50
CA LEU A 187 32.09 -13.73 27.74
C LEU A 187 32.25 -14.80 28.84
N GLU A 188 31.42 -14.74 29.88
CA GLU A 188 31.42 -15.69 31.00
C GLU A 188 30.76 -17.04 30.66
N THR A 189 29.71 -17.03 29.85
CA THR A 189 28.92 -18.24 29.53
C THR A 189 29.37 -18.98 28.28
N SER A 190 30.14 -18.36 27.39
CA SER A 190 30.59 -19.00 26.15
C SER A 190 31.81 -19.90 26.38
N GLU A 191 31.84 -21.07 25.75
CA GLU A 191 33.01 -21.96 25.72
C GLU A 191 33.90 -21.72 24.49
N ASP A 192 33.42 -20.95 23.49
CA ASP A 192 34.12 -20.69 22.23
C ASP A 192 35.11 -19.51 22.35
N ASP A 193 36.39 -19.80 22.20
CA ASP A 193 37.47 -18.80 22.26
C ASP A 193 37.32 -17.68 21.22
N HIS A 194 36.72 -17.96 20.06
CA HIS A 194 36.49 -16.97 19.03
C HIS A 194 35.42 -15.95 19.45
N ILE A 195 34.34 -16.42 20.11
CA ILE A 195 33.30 -15.55 20.67
C ILE A 195 33.88 -14.71 21.80
N LYS A 196 34.68 -15.32 22.69
CA LYS A 196 35.34 -14.60 23.78
C LYS A 196 36.22 -13.47 23.28
N GLU A 197 36.99 -13.71 22.21
CA GLU A 197 37.86 -12.67 21.64
C GLU A 197 37.06 -11.51 21.05
N LYS A 198 35.98 -11.79 20.32
CA LYS A 198 35.08 -10.74 19.82
C LYS A 198 34.40 -9.95 20.95
N CYS A 199 33.96 -10.62 22.03
CA CYS A 199 33.42 -9.94 23.21
C CYS A 199 34.44 -9.00 23.85
N LYS A 200 35.70 -9.43 24.02
CA LYS A 200 36.78 -8.58 24.54
C LYS A 200 37.01 -7.34 23.67
N VAL A 201 36.95 -7.49 22.34
CA VAL A 201 37.06 -6.37 21.39
C VAL A 201 35.92 -5.37 21.59
N ILE A 202 34.68 -5.83 21.71
CA ILE A 202 33.51 -4.96 21.94
C ILE A 202 33.66 -4.22 23.29
N LEU A 203 34.00 -4.92 24.37
CA LEU A 203 34.23 -4.32 25.69
C LEU A 203 35.35 -3.28 25.67
N LYS A 204 36.43 -3.54 24.91
CA LYS A 204 37.51 -2.57 24.71
C LYS A 204 37.01 -1.28 24.04
N HIS A 205 36.13 -1.39 23.03
CA HIS A 205 35.56 -0.19 22.39
C HIS A 205 34.64 0.61 23.33
N ILE A 206 33.90 -0.09 24.21
CA ILE A 206 33.06 0.55 25.24
C ILE A 206 33.94 1.25 26.29
N LYS A 207 34.90 0.53 26.88
CA LYS A 207 35.81 1.06 27.93
C LYS A 207 36.71 2.20 27.44
N ASN A 208 37.07 2.20 26.15
CA ASN A 208 37.82 3.29 25.52
C ASN A 208 36.97 4.51 25.15
N GLY A 209 35.67 4.52 25.45
CA GLY A 209 34.76 5.62 25.12
C GLY A 209 34.51 5.80 23.63
N LEU A 210 34.78 4.79 22.80
CA LEU A 210 34.49 4.84 21.36
C LEU A 210 33.00 4.65 21.09
N VAL A 211 32.34 3.81 21.89
CA VAL A 211 30.89 3.68 21.97
C VAL A 211 30.41 4.52 23.16
N THR A 212 29.62 5.56 22.89
CA THR A 212 29.08 6.47 23.89
C THR A 212 27.58 6.24 24.08
N TYR A 213 27.00 6.92 25.08
CA TYR A 213 25.57 6.84 25.38
C TYR A 213 24.72 7.24 24.17
N ARG A 214 25.19 8.21 23.38
CA ARG A 214 24.49 8.71 22.20
C ARG A 214 24.36 7.67 21.08
N GLU A 215 25.33 6.77 20.91
CA GLU A 215 25.19 5.66 19.94
C GLU A 215 24.14 4.65 20.40
N VAL A 216 24.06 4.38 21.70
CA VAL A 216 23.06 3.47 22.28
C VAL A 216 21.66 4.11 22.18
N GLU A 217 21.54 5.39 22.50
CA GLU A 217 20.30 6.16 22.38
C GLU A 217 19.76 6.15 20.93
N ASN A 218 20.59 6.53 19.95
CA ASN A 218 20.23 6.48 18.53
C ASN A 218 19.81 5.06 18.09
N PHE A 219 20.48 4.02 18.60
CA PHE A 219 20.13 2.63 18.33
C PHE A 219 18.76 2.24 18.89
N ILE A 220 18.45 2.66 20.11
CA ILE A 220 17.14 2.42 20.72
C ILE A 220 16.06 3.19 19.98
N GLU A 221 16.29 4.46 19.62
CA GLU A 221 15.38 5.23 18.78
C GLU A 221 15.10 4.52 17.46
N ASP A 222 16.13 4.00 16.78
CA ASP A 222 16.00 3.24 15.55
C ASP A 222 15.17 1.96 15.73
N ILE A 223 15.35 1.24 16.84
CA ILE A 223 14.54 0.05 17.17
C ILE A 223 13.10 0.45 17.47
N VAL A 224 12.87 1.48 18.28
CA VAL A 224 11.53 1.96 18.63
C VAL A 224 10.80 2.41 17.37
N LYS A 225 11.45 3.15 16.47
CA LYS A 225 10.91 3.53 15.16
C LYS A 225 10.52 2.29 14.33
N LYS A 226 11.39 1.26 14.27
CA LYS A 226 11.08 -0.02 13.57
C LYS A 226 9.88 -0.72 14.20
N ILE A 227 9.80 -0.79 15.53
CA ILE A 227 8.68 -1.43 16.25
C ILE A 227 7.39 -0.67 16.01
N GLN A 228 7.39 0.66 16.12
CA GLN A 228 6.20 1.49 15.90
C GLN A 228 5.68 1.34 14.48
N GLN A 229 6.58 1.28 13.48
CA GLN A 229 6.21 1.07 12.09
C GLN A 229 5.58 -0.31 11.87
N GLU A 230 6.19 -1.37 12.42
CA GLU A 230 5.63 -2.72 12.36
C GLU A 230 4.30 -2.81 13.09
N GLY A 231 4.20 -2.21 14.29
CA GLY A 231 2.97 -2.11 15.06
C GLY A 231 1.85 -1.48 14.25
N THR A 232 2.10 -0.32 13.64
CA THR A 232 1.13 0.36 12.77
C THR A 232 0.67 -0.54 11.61
N ASN A 233 1.57 -1.30 10.99
CA ASN A 233 1.19 -2.22 9.91
C ASN A 233 0.30 -3.36 10.42
N TRP A 234 0.64 -3.95 11.58
CA TRP A 234 -0.14 -5.01 12.19
C TRP A 234 -1.51 -4.54 12.70
N HIS A 235 -1.60 -3.35 13.29
CA HIS A 235 -2.88 -2.72 13.64
C HIS A 235 -3.78 -2.58 12.41
N ASN A 236 -3.24 -2.07 11.29
CA ASN A 236 -4.01 -1.98 10.05
C ASN A 236 -4.51 -3.34 9.55
N VAL A 237 -3.71 -4.40 9.71
CA VAL A 237 -4.10 -5.76 9.28
C VAL A 237 -5.15 -6.36 10.20
N LEU A 238 -4.88 -6.42 11.51
CA LEU A 238 -5.75 -7.08 12.49
C LEU A 238 -7.10 -6.38 12.60
N LEU A 239 -7.10 -5.05 12.55
CA LEU A 239 -8.31 -4.25 12.72
C LEU A 239 -9.09 -4.04 11.40
N SER A 240 -8.59 -4.55 10.26
CA SER A 240 -9.25 -4.35 8.95
C SER A 240 -10.57 -5.11 8.75
N GLY A 241 -10.88 -6.09 9.61
CA GLY A 241 -12.18 -6.78 9.59
C GLY A 241 -13.28 -6.06 10.37
N PHE A 242 -12.93 -5.07 11.20
CA PHE A 242 -13.86 -4.45 12.16
C PHE A 242 -14.25 -3.03 11.73
N PRO A 243 -15.51 -2.60 11.94
CA PRO A 243 -15.91 -1.22 11.68
C PRO A 243 -15.13 -0.22 12.54
N GLN A 244 -14.75 0.91 11.94
CA GLN A 244 -13.99 2.02 12.54
C GLN A 244 -14.80 3.33 12.56
N PRO A 245 -15.61 3.56 13.60
CA PRO A 245 -16.54 4.68 13.69
C PRO A 245 -15.84 6.03 13.85
N TYR A 246 -16.53 7.11 13.46
CA TYR A 246 -16.06 8.48 13.56
C TYR A 246 -16.28 9.08 14.95
N SER A 247 -17.23 8.55 15.72
CA SER A 247 -17.55 9.00 17.08
C SER A 247 -18.20 7.87 17.89
N LEU A 248 -18.14 7.95 19.22
CA LEU A 248 -18.90 7.04 20.08
C LEU A 248 -20.42 7.15 19.84
N LYS A 249 -20.91 8.37 19.59
CA LYS A 249 -22.32 8.65 19.30
C LYS A 249 -22.85 7.85 18.10
N GLU A 250 -22.02 7.68 17.06
CA GLU A 250 -22.37 6.90 15.88
C GLU A 250 -22.62 5.43 16.22
N ILE A 251 -21.80 4.83 17.07
CA ILE A 251 -21.99 3.45 17.53
C ILE A 251 -23.28 3.34 18.33
N VAL A 252 -23.42 4.18 19.37
CA VAL A 252 -24.52 4.10 20.36
C VAL A 252 -25.89 4.18 19.67
N TYR A 253 -26.04 5.06 18.69
CA TYR A 253 -27.33 5.35 18.05
C TYR A 253 -27.51 4.77 16.64
N ALA A 254 -26.42 4.45 15.93
CA ALA A 254 -26.47 3.98 14.55
C ALA A 254 -25.66 2.69 14.33
N GLY A 255 -25.30 1.96 15.41
CA GLY A 255 -24.55 0.71 15.32
C GLY A 255 -25.23 -0.37 14.46
N ASP A 256 -26.56 -0.35 14.34
CA ASP A 256 -27.32 -1.27 13.47
C ASP A 256 -26.92 -1.14 11.99
N TYR A 257 -26.52 0.06 11.54
CA TYR A 257 -26.03 0.29 10.17
C TYR A 257 -24.57 -0.14 9.97
N LEU A 258 -23.85 -0.45 11.06
CA LEU A 258 -22.44 -0.83 11.02
C LEU A 258 -22.24 -2.35 11.07
N LEU A 259 -23.33 -3.11 11.23
CA LEU A 259 -23.29 -4.56 11.31
C LEU A 259 -22.98 -5.22 9.96
N GLN A 260 -22.13 -6.24 10.01
CA GLN A 260 -21.84 -7.13 8.88
C GLN A 260 -22.60 -8.45 8.97
N THR A 261 -23.06 -8.81 10.17
CA THR A 261 -23.86 -10.00 10.47
C THR A 261 -25.04 -9.61 11.37
N PRO A 262 -26.17 -10.33 11.34
CA PRO A 262 -27.32 -10.09 12.21
C PRO A 262 -27.05 -10.50 13.69
N SER A 263 -25.95 -10.00 14.26
CA SER A 263 -25.51 -10.29 15.62
C SER A 263 -26.02 -9.24 16.61
N GLY A 264 -26.23 -9.64 17.85
CA GLY A 264 -26.47 -8.73 18.98
C GLY A 264 -25.19 -8.19 19.62
N MET A 265 -24.02 -8.63 19.13
CA MET A 265 -22.70 -8.26 19.63
C MET A 265 -21.79 -7.89 18.47
N GLN A 266 -21.02 -6.82 18.61
CA GLN A 266 -20.10 -6.37 17.57
C GLN A 266 -18.87 -5.71 18.18
N TYR A 267 -17.70 -6.13 17.70
CA TYR A 267 -16.45 -5.42 17.95
C TYR A 267 -16.31 -4.24 16.99
N PHE A 268 -15.96 -3.08 17.56
CA PHE A 268 -15.59 -1.88 16.83
C PHE A 268 -14.12 -1.57 17.09
N ALA A 269 -13.39 -1.23 16.04
CA ALA A 269 -11.98 -0.90 16.12
C ALA A 269 -11.74 0.61 16.14
N GLU A 270 -10.60 1.04 16.70
CA GLU A 270 -10.13 2.43 16.67
C GLU A 270 -11.18 3.44 17.19
N VAL A 271 -11.95 3.04 18.22
CA VAL A 271 -13.10 3.78 18.73
C VAL A 271 -12.63 5.11 19.35
N PRO A 272 -13.02 6.26 18.77
CA PRO A 272 -12.60 7.56 19.27
C PRO A 272 -13.34 7.92 20.56
N VAL A 273 -12.59 8.37 21.55
CA VAL A 273 -13.12 8.81 22.85
C VAL A 273 -12.55 10.17 23.22
N THR A 274 -13.37 11.03 23.82
CA THR A 274 -12.98 12.38 24.23
C THR A 274 -13.41 12.65 25.68
N GLY A 275 -12.44 12.97 26.54
CA GLY A 275 -12.67 13.26 27.96
C GLY A 275 -11.92 14.49 28.46
N ALA A 276 -12.05 14.74 29.76
CA ALA A 276 -11.34 15.83 30.45
C ALA A 276 -9.80 15.71 30.32
N GLN A 277 -9.28 14.49 30.18
CA GLN A 277 -7.86 14.17 30.03
C GLN A 277 -7.36 14.21 28.57
N GLY A 278 -8.20 14.62 27.62
CA GLY A 278 -7.86 14.70 26.19
C GLY A 278 -8.66 13.73 25.33
N SER A 279 -8.22 13.54 24.08
CA SER A 279 -8.81 12.56 23.15
C SER A 279 -7.89 11.38 22.92
N GLY A 280 -8.49 10.22 22.63
CA GLY A 280 -7.80 8.97 22.36
C GLY A 280 -8.61 8.09 21.39
N LYS A 281 -8.02 6.96 21.01
CA LYS A 281 -8.68 5.89 20.28
C LYS A 281 -8.40 4.58 20.97
N ILE A 282 -9.44 3.79 21.21
CA ILE A 282 -9.34 2.47 21.81
C ILE A 282 -9.24 1.46 20.67
N ASP A 283 -8.24 0.57 20.71
CA ASP A 283 -7.97 -0.36 19.62
C ASP A 283 -9.20 -1.21 19.27
N LEU A 284 -9.85 -1.81 20.28
CA LEU A 284 -11.07 -2.61 20.13
C LEU A 284 -12.03 -2.41 21.29
N VAL A 285 -13.32 -2.29 20.99
CA VAL A 285 -14.40 -2.22 21.97
C VAL A 285 -15.53 -3.12 21.54
N LEU A 286 -15.95 -4.01 22.44
CA LEU A 286 -17.14 -4.85 22.22
C LEU A 286 -18.37 -4.10 22.70
N PHE A 287 -19.34 -3.97 21.81
CA PHE A 287 -20.66 -3.44 22.12
C PHE A 287 -21.72 -4.53 21.99
N VAL A 288 -22.78 -4.38 22.79
CA VAL A 288 -23.97 -5.21 22.73
C VAL A 288 -25.20 -4.37 22.42
N ARG A 289 -26.11 -4.94 21.63
CA ARG A 289 -27.36 -4.32 21.23
C ARG A 289 -28.45 -4.66 22.25
N ILE A 290 -28.99 -3.66 22.92
CA ILE A 290 -30.06 -3.81 23.92
C ILE A 290 -31.27 -2.95 23.57
N SER A 291 -32.45 -3.39 23.99
CA SER A 291 -33.68 -2.60 23.88
C SER A 291 -33.90 -1.80 25.15
N GLN A 292 -34.09 -0.48 25.01
CA GLN A 292 -34.38 0.42 26.11
C GLN A 292 -35.42 1.47 25.67
N SER A 293 -36.56 1.56 26.38
CA SER A 293 -37.61 2.55 26.11
C SER A 293 -38.04 2.58 24.63
N ASP A 294 -38.30 1.41 24.05
CA ASP A 294 -38.65 1.20 22.63
C ASP A 294 -37.60 1.65 21.60
N ARG A 295 -36.36 1.88 22.03
CA ARG A 295 -35.22 2.18 21.16
C ARG A 295 -34.12 1.14 21.36
N PHE A 296 -33.39 0.87 20.29
CA PHE A 296 -32.19 0.04 20.38
C PHE A 296 -30.97 0.93 20.57
N ILE A 297 -30.14 0.57 21.54
CA ILE A 297 -28.88 1.25 21.81
C ILE A 297 -27.75 0.23 21.87
N TRP A 298 -26.57 0.68 21.45
CA TRP A 298 -25.35 -0.12 21.55
C TRP A 298 -24.58 0.27 22.80
N THR A 299 -24.38 -0.70 23.69
CA THR A 299 -23.77 -0.51 25.00
C THR A 299 -22.39 -1.16 25.07
N PRO A 300 -21.33 -0.43 25.46
CA PRO A 300 -19.99 -1.01 25.55
C PRO A 300 -19.90 -1.96 26.74
N ILE A 301 -19.28 -3.12 26.56
CA ILE A 301 -19.10 -4.13 27.62
C ILE A 301 -17.64 -4.55 27.84
N MET A 302 -16.77 -4.34 26.84
CA MET A 302 -15.35 -4.71 26.93
C MET A 302 -14.46 -3.76 26.11
N ILE A 303 -13.24 -3.55 26.57
CA ILE A 303 -12.15 -2.91 25.82
C ILE A 303 -10.96 -3.86 25.69
N LEU A 304 -10.34 -3.88 24.51
CA LEU A 304 -9.11 -4.63 24.23
C LEU A 304 -8.07 -3.69 23.62
N GLU A 305 -6.82 -3.85 24.04
CA GLU A 305 -5.67 -3.12 23.51
C GLU A 305 -4.72 -4.08 22.79
N VAL A 306 -4.27 -3.74 21.58
CA VAL A 306 -3.39 -4.57 20.75
C VAL A 306 -1.94 -4.13 20.92
N LYS A 307 -1.10 -5.06 21.39
CA LYS A 307 0.32 -4.83 21.64
C LYS A 307 1.19 -5.80 20.82
N THR A 308 1.85 -5.25 19.82
CA THR A 308 2.80 -5.99 18.99
C THR A 308 4.13 -6.23 19.68
N LYS A 309 4.67 -7.44 19.59
CA LYS A 309 5.96 -7.83 20.16
C LYS A 309 6.89 -8.39 19.09
N ALA A 310 8.14 -7.95 19.12
CA ALA A 310 9.20 -8.35 18.20
C ALA A 310 10.47 -8.72 18.98
N GLY A 311 11.17 -9.77 18.57
CA GLY A 311 12.55 -10.02 18.98
C GLY A 311 13.51 -9.25 18.08
N PHE A 312 14.66 -8.84 18.63
CA PHE A 312 15.72 -8.23 17.84
C PHE A 312 17.06 -8.80 18.24
N ASN A 313 17.82 -9.23 17.23
CA ASN A 313 19.23 -9.46 17.41
C ASN A 313 20.00 -8.22 16.96
N PHE A 314 21.12 -7.96 17.61
CA PHE A 314 21.98 -6.86 17.25
C PHE A 314 23.46 -7.18 17.46
N ASN A 315 24.33 -6.46 16.77
CA ASN A 315 25.77 -6.53 16.98
C ASN A 315 26.41 -5.14 16.76
N LEU A 316 27.62 -4.97 17.27
CA LEU A 316 28.45 -3.80 17.03
C LEU A 316 29.27 -3.99 15.76
N PHE A 317 29.13 -3.06 14.81
CA PHE A 317 29.92 -3.05 13.58
C PHE A 317 30.65 -1.72 13.41
N GLY A 318 31.74 -1.74 12.65
CA GLY A 318 32.35 -0.53 12.11
C GLY A 318 31.64 -0.10 10.84
N LYS A 319 30.98 1.06 10.85
CA LYS A 319 30.42 1.68 9.64
C LYS A 319 31.40 2.72 9.10
N ARG A 320 31.62 2.73 7.80
CA ARG A 320 32.40 3.77 7.14
C ARG A 320 31.56 5.05 7.03
N PRO A 321 31.94 6.17 7.67
CA PRO A 321 31.22 7.43 7.53
C PRO A 321 31.45 8.00 6.13
N ARG A 322 30.57 8.91 5.69
CA ARG A 322 30.65 9.59 4.37
C ARG A 322 31.81 10.59 4.25
N THR A 323 32.99 10.26 4.76
CA THR A 323 34.19 11.10 4.71
C THR A 323 35.14 10.67 3.58
N LYS A 324 36.03 11.57 3.14
CA LYS A 324 37.01 11.28 2.08
C LYS A 324 38.08 10.26 2.50
N LYS A 325 38.33 10.09 3.81
CA LYS A 325 39.40 9.24 4.36
C LYS A 325 39.06 7.74 4.17
N SER A 326 39.95 7.00 3.52
CA SER A 326 39.88 5.53 3.43
C SER A 326 40.27 4.91 4.77
N LYS A 327 39.62 3.79 5.14
CA LYS A 327 39.88 3.02 6.37
C LYS A 327 39.45 3.68 7.70
N VAL A 328 38.57 4.67 7.66
CA VAL A 328 37.93 5.19 8.89
C VAL A 328 36.61 4.47 9.10
N TYR A 329 36.45 3.85 10.27
CA TYR A 329 35.24 3.18 10.70
C TYR A 329 34.81 3.70 12.07
N VAL A 330 33.52 4.03 12.19
CA VAL A 330 32.86 4.49 13.40
C VAL A 330 31.90 3.40 13.91
N PRO A 331 31.71 3.27 15.23
CA PRO A 331 30.82 2.25 15.78
C PRO A 331 29.38 2.51 15.39
N VAL A 332 28.67 1.45 15.00
CA VAL A 332 27.22 1.45 14.78
C VAL A 332 26.66 0.14 15.29
N LEU A 333 25.67 0.24 16.18
CA LEU A 333 24.85 -0.89 16.58
C LEU A 333 23.80 -1.12 15.49
N ASN A 334 23.78 -2.31 14.91
CA ASN A 334 22.82 -2.67 13.87
C ASN A 334 21.91 -3.79 14.37
N ALA A 335 20.61 -3.53 14.43
CA ALA A 335 19.60 -4.52 14.79
C ALA A 335 18.86 -5.09 13.57
N TRP A 336 18.62 -6.39 13.58
CA TRP A 336 17.72 -7.10 12.67
C TRP A 336 16.64 -7.82 13.48
N LYS A 337 15.49 -8.01 12.83
CA LYS A 337 14.30 -8.60 13.44
C LYS A 337 14.46 -10.11 13.50
N GLU A 338 14.07 -10.71 14.62
CA GLU A 338 13.95 -12.16 14.77
C GLU A 338 12.59 -12.56 15.37
N PRO A 339 12.13 -13.78 15.11
CA PRO A 339 11.01 -14.36 15.85
C PRO A 339 11.30 -14.41 17.35
N LEU A 340 10.26 -14.29 18.16
CA LEU A 340 10.42 -14.50 19.59
C LEU A 340 10.88 -15.95 19.85
N ARG A 341 11.76 -16.15 20.83
CA ARG A 341 12.11 -17.50 21.28
C ARG A 341 10.91 -18.13 21.97
N LYS A 342 10.81 -19.47 21.97
CA LYS A 342 9.69 -20.19 22.61
C LYS A 342 9.58 -19.84 24.11
N SER A 343 10.71 -19.65 24.79
CA SER A 343 10.77 -19.20 26.17
C SER A 343 10.23 -17.78 26.37
N GLU A 344 10.52 -16.85 25.45
CA GLU A 344 10.03 -15.47 25.50
C GLU A 344 8.52 -15.39 25.26
N TRP A 345 8.02 -16.15 24.29
CA TRP A 345 6.57 -16.26 24.04
C TRP A 345 5.85 -16.90 25.22
N ASN A 346 6.39 -18.00 25.76
CA ASN A 346 5.85 -18.65 26.94
C ASN A 346 5.85 -17.72 28.16
N ALA A 347 6.92 -16.93 28.35
CA ALA A 347 6.97 -15.94 29.41
C ALA A 347 5.86 -14.90 29.26
N MET A 348 5.59 -14.41 28.04
CA MET A 348 4.50 -13.46 27.78
C MET A 348 3.13 -14.04 28.13
N ILE A 349 2.78 -15.23 27.65
CA ILE A 349 1.43 -15.79 27.85
C ILE A 349 1.14 -16.25 29.30
N HIS A 350 2.17 -16.39 30.15
CA HIS A 350 2.03 -16.76 31.56
C HIS A 350 2.28 -15.58 32.53
N SER A 351 2.40 -14.35 32.02
CA SER A 351 2.68 -13.15 32.83
C SER A 351 1.59 -12.08 32.63
N VAL A 352 1.50 -11.13 33.56
CA VAL A 352 0.56 -10.01 33.46
C VAL A 352 1.12 -8.90 32.57
N PRO A 353 0.28 -8.16 31.82
CA PRO A 353 0.71 -6.99 31.08
C PRO A 353 1.38 -5.95 32.00
N PRO A 354 2.31 -5.12 31.49
CA PRO A 354 2.93 -4.06 32.27
C PRO A 354 1.89 -3.06 32.81
N GLY A 355 2.17 -2.46 33.97
CA GLY A 355 1.27 -1.50 34.63
C GLY A 355 0.83 -0.34 33.72
N THR A 356 1.74 0.16 32.87
CA THR A 356 1.42 1.20 31.90
C THR A 356 0.30 0.80 30.93
N HIS A 357 0.19 -0.48 30.57
CA HIS A 357 -0.90 -0.96 29.72
C HIS A 357 -2.23 -1.04 30.49
N THR A 358 -2.20 -1.45 31.76
CA THR A 358 -3.41 -1.48 32.58
C THR A 358 -3.90 -0.08 32.93
N ASP A 359 -2.99 0.85 33.20
CA ASP A 359 -3.31 2.27 33.45
C ASP A 359 -3.93 2.92 32.21
N GLN A 360 -3.43 2.58 31.01
CA GLN A 360 -4.01 3.02 29.74
C GLN A 360 -5.45 2.49 29.57
N LEU A 361 -5.67 1.20 29.85
CA LEU A 361 -7.02 0.59 29.81
C LEU A 361 -7.97 1.25 30.82
N ASP A 362 -7.52 1.54 32.04
CA ASP A 362 -8.32 2.21 33.07
C ASP A 362 -8.69 3.65 32.67
N ALA A 363 -7.75 4.39 32.07
CA ALA A 363 -8.00 5.73 31.55
C ALA A 363 -9.01 5.70 30.38
N TYR A 364 -8.92 4.71 29.50
CA TYR A 364 -9.88 4.51 28.41
C TYR A 364 -11.26 4.11 28.92
N GLU A 365 -11.37 3.17 29.86
CA GLU A 365 -12.63 2.77 30.49
C GLU A 365 -13.34 3.98 31.10
N LYS A 366 -12.63 4.77 31.90
CA LYS A 366 -13.19 5.98 32.53
C LYS A 366 -13.71 6.98 31.50
N THR A 367 -12.94 7.20 30.43
CA THR A 367 -13.31 8.16 29.38
C THR A 367 -14.50 7.67 28.57
N LEU A 368 -14.47 6.40 28.14
CA LEU A 368 -15.54 5.76 27.36
C LEU A 368 -16.85 5.75 28.13
N LEU A 369 -16.83 5.33 29.41
CA LEU A 369 -18.03 5.31 30.25
C LEU A 369 -18.56 6.73 30.51
N SER A 370 -17.68 7.70 30.76
CA SER A 370 -18.10 9.10 30.95
C SER A 370 -18.81 9.66 29.72
N GLU A 371 -18.26 9.41 28.53
CA GLU A 371 -18.85 9.87 27.27
C GLU A 371 -20.17 9.12 26.98
N TYR A 372 -20.19 7.79 27.14
CA TYR A 372 -21.39 6.96 26.99
C TYR A 372 -22.53 7.41 27.92
N HIS A 373 -22.26 7.60 29.21
CA HIS A 373 -23.25 8.04 30.20
C HIS A 373 -23.81 9.43 29.87
N SER A 374 -22.98 10.31 29.30
CA SER A 374 -23.41 11.62 28.82
C SER A 374 -24.35 11.54 27.60
N LEU A 375 -24.21 10.49 26.78
CA LEU A 375 -25.07 10.25 25.62
C LEU A 375 -26.41 9.63 26.02
N VAL A 376 -26.44 8.62 26.90
CA VAL A 376 -27.64 7.80 27.19
C VAL A 376 -28.42 8.29 28.42
N GLY A 377 -27.86 9.17 29.24
CA GLY A 377 -28.58 9.84 30.33
C GLY A 377 -28.71 9.04 31.64
N GLY A 378 -27.67 8.29 32.03
CA GLY A 378 -27.55 7.65 33.36
C GLY A 378 -28.49 6.49 33.66
N THR A 379 -29.33 6.08 32.72
CA THR A 379 -30.36 5.04 32.90
C THR A 379 -29.81 3.61 32.97
N ILE A 380 -28.57 3.39 32.54
CA ILE A 380 -27.90 2.08 32.62
C ILE A 380 -26.64 2.24 33.47
N GLU A 381 -26.72 1.89 34.75
CA GLU A 381 -25.60 2.02 35.67
C GLU A 381 -24.70 0.78 35.62
N PHE A 382 -23.56 0.90 34.94
CA PHE A 382 -22.41 0.03 35.17
C PHE A 382 -21.13 0.86 35.24
N LYS A 383 -20.25 0.45 36.16
CA LYS A 383 -19.03 1.19 36.52
C LYS A 383 -17.76 0.58 35.96
N LYS A 384 -17.83 -0.65 35.44
CA LYS A 384 -16.68 -1.42 34.96
C LYS A 384 -17.01 -2.20 33.70
N LEU A 385 -16.02 -2.33 32.84
CA LEU A 385 -15.96 -3.10 31.60
C LEU A 385 -15.02 -4.28 31.80
N TRP A 386 -15.18 -5.33 30.98
CA TRP A 386 -14.08 -6.27 30.80
C TRP A 386 -12.91 -5.58 30.09
N LYS A 387 -11.69 -5.95 30.45
CA LYS A 387 -10.48 -5.36 29.89
C LYS A 387 -9.48 -6.46 29.56
N GLY A 388 -8.81 -6.34 28.43
CA GLY A 388 -7.78 -7.30 28.01
C GLY A 388 -6.71 -6.70 27.11
N VAL A 389 -5.59 -7.40 27.01
CA VAL A 389 -4.47 -7.04 26.14
C VAL A 389 -4.24 -8.16 25.14
N VAL A 390 -4.42 -7.86 23.85
CA VAL A 390 -4.04 -8.74 22.74
C VAL A 390 -2.55 -8.60 22.53
N THR A 391 -1.82 -9.72 22.55
CA THR A 391 -0.39 -9.76 22.30
C THR A 391 -0.09 -10.65 21.10
N LEU A 392 0.75 -10.20 20.17
CA LEU A 392 1.17 -11.01 19.01
C LEU A 392 2.68 -10.90 18.71
N ASP A 393 3.22 -11.97 18.13
CA ASP A 393 4.56 -12.00 17.55
C ASP A 393 4.54 -11.50 16.10
N VAL A 394 5.14 -10.34 15.85
CA VAL A 394 5.13 -9.72 14.51
C VAL A 394 5.98 -10.46 13.47
N SER A 395 6.71 -11.51 13.85
CA SER A 395 7.56 -12.28 12.93
C SER A 395 6.80 -13.29 12.06
N GLN A 396 5.55 -13.61 12.40
CA GLN A 396 4.72 -14.54 11.64
C GLN A 396 4.05 -13.87 10.42
N LYS A 397 3.46 -14.69 9.53
CA LYS A 397 2.77 -14.16 8.34
C LYS A 397 1.46 -13.48 8.74
N TYR A 398 1.09 -12.43 8.01
CA TYR A 398 -0.12 -11.66 8.27
C TYR A 398 -1.38 -12.51 8.17
N GLU A 399 -1.48 -13.36 7.14
CA GLU A 399 -2.65 -14.19 6.88
C GLU A 399 -2.91 -15.19 8.03
N ASP A 400 -1.87 -15.95 8.42
CA ASP A 400 -1.97 -16.97 9.47
C ASP A 400 -2.38 -16.34 10.83
N VAL A 401 -1.80 -15.19 11.17
CA VAL A 401 -2.08 -14.50 12.44
C VAL A 401 -3.44 -13.80 12.42
N LYS A 402 -3.88 -13.25 11.28
CA LYS A 402 -5.20 -12.61 11.15
C LYS A 402 -6.31 -13.64 11.36
N GLN A 403 -6.24 -14.79 10.69
CA GLN A 403 -7.21 -15.86 10.87
C GLN A 403 -7.25 -16.35 12.32
N ALA A 404 -6.08 -16.54 12.93
CA ALA A 404 -5.96 -16.95 14.33
C ALA A 404 -6.52 -15.89 15.29
N PHE A 405 -6.32 -14.61 14.98
CA PHE A 405 -6.86 -13.49 15.75
C PHE A 405 -8.39 -13.46 15.69
N ASP A 406 -8.98 -13.61 14.51
CA ASP A 406 -10.44 -13.64 14.36
C ASP A 406 -11.06 -14.79 15.15
N SER A 407 -10.49 -16.00 15.04
CA SER A 407 -10.94 -17.16 15.83
C SER A 407 -10.84 -16.93 17.34
N LEU A 408 -9.81 -16.22 17.82
CA LEU A 408 -9.69 -15.86 19.25
C LEU A 408 -10.74 -14.84 19.68
N ILE A 409 -11.10 -13.89 18.82
CA ILE A 409 -12.09 -12.86 19.11
C ILE A 409 -13.50 -13.47 19.19
N ASP A 410 -13.81 -14.41 18.30
CA ASP A 410 -15.09 -15.13 18.31
C ASP A 410 -15.22 -16.04 19.53
N ASP A 411 -14.19 -16.85 19.84
CA ASP A 411 -14.14 -17.71 21.04
C ASP A 411 -14.20 -16.87 22.34
N LEU A 412 -13.55 -15.70 22.37
CA LEU A 412 -13.65 -14.77 23.50
C LEU A 412 -15.10 -14.28 23.71
N ALA A 413 -15.82 -13.93 22.65
CA ALA A 413 -17.20 -13.48 22.75
C ALA A 413 -18.13 -14.59 23.27
N GLU A 414 -17.98 -15.82 22.76
CA GLU A 414 -18.75 -16.98 23.22
C GLU A 414 -18.50 -17.27 24.71
N ARG A 415 -17.24 -17.28 25.13
CA ARG A 415 -16.87 -17.51 26.54
C ARG A 415 -17.34 -16.40 27.49
N LEU A 416 -17.41 -15.16 27.02
CA LEU A 416 -18.00 -14.05 27.77
C LEU A 416 -19.50 -14.28 28.01
N LEU A 417 -20.24 -14.75 26.99
CA LEU A 417 -21.64 -15.12 27.12
C LEU A 417 -21.85 -16.28 28.10
N ASN A 418 -20.92 -17.23 28.13
CA ASN A 418 -20.94 -18.37 29.05
C ASN A 418 -20.48 -18.02 30.48
N GLY A 419 -20.05 -16.78 30.73
CA GLY A 419 -19.60 -16.34 32.06
C GLY A 419 -18.26 -16.95 32.51
N GLU A 420 -17.40 -17.36 31.58
CA GLU A 420 -16.13 -18.05 31.90
C GLU A 420 -15.05 -17.11 32.46
N PHE A 421 -15.24 -15.78 32.39
CA PHE A 421 -14.31 -14.78 32.89
C PHE A 421 -14.71 -14.26 34.27
N GLY A 422 -13.78 -14.30 35.23
CA GLY A 422 -14.00 -13.94 36.63
C GLY A 422 -12.82 -13.12 37.22
N GLU A 423 -12.70 -13.08 38.55
CA GLU A 423 -11.74 -12.24 39.30
C GLU A 423 -10.26 -12.67 39.19
N ARG A 424 -9.86 -13.42 38.16
CA ARG A 424 -8.48 -13.90 37.99
C ARG A 424 -7.96 -13.58 36.61
N TRP A 425 -6.66 -13.30 36.54
CA TRP A 425 -5.93 -13.21 35.28
C TRP A 425 -6.02 -14.52 34.51
N LYS A 426 -6.34 -14.43 33.23
CA LYS A 426 -6.40 -15.57 32.31
C LYS A 426 -5.89 -15.16 30.95
N THR A 427 -5.12 -16.04 30.31
CA THR A 427 -4.69 -15.83 28.92
C THR A 427 -5.32 -16.88 28.02
N LEU A 428 -5.99 -16.44 26.96
CA LEU A 428 -6.44 -17.26 25.85
C LEU A 428 -5.37 -17.30 24.77
N GLY A 429 -5.07 -18.48 24.23
CA GLY A 429 -4.13 -18.62 23.11
C GLY A 429 -4.19 -20.01 22.49
N PHE A 430 -3.34 -20.24 21.49
CA PHE A 430 -3.31 -21.50 20.74
C PHE A 430 -2.32 -22.51 21.31
N LYS A 431 -2.77 -23.77 21.41
CA LYS A 431 -1.91 -24.90 21.81
C LYS A 431 -1.16 -25.48 20.61
N ASP A 432 0.14 -25.75 20.81
CA ASP A 432 1.01 -26.44 19.86
C ASP A 432 0.53 -27.90 19.69
N LYS A 433 -0.06 -28.26 18.54
CA LYS A 433 -0.60 -29.61 18.28
C LYS A 433 0.44 -30.60 17.71
N SER A 434 1.54 -30.13 17.10
CA SER A 434 2.64 -30.98 16.58
C SER A 434 3.99 -30.24 16.54
N SER A 435 5.11 -30.95 16.36
CA SER A 435 6.46 -30.34 16.30
C SER A 435 6.80 -29.67 14.95
N GLU A 436 6.01 -29.89 13.90
CA GLU A 436 6.33 -29.45 12.54
C GLU A 436 5.59 -28.15 12.13
N ASP A 437 4.39 -27.89 12.66
CA ASP A 437 3.63 -26.67 12.38
C ASP A 437 3.70 -25.70 13.56
N LEU A 438 4.32 -24.53 13.34
CA LEU A 438 4.39 -23.46 14.34
C LEU A 438 2.98 -22.90 14.62
N ALA A 439 2.45 -23.13 15.82
CA ALA A 439 1.20 -22.53 16.26
C ALA A 439 1.19 -21.00 16.09
N PRO A 440 0.05 -20.39 15.73
CA PRO A 440 -0.09 -18.93 15.70
C PRO A 440 0.20 -18.33 17.08
N ARG A 441 1.08 -17.32 17.11
CA ARG A 441 1.49 -16.61 18.32
C ARG A 441 0.73 -15.31 18.44
N VAL A 442 -0.55 -15.47 18.75
CA VAL A 442 -1.47 -14.42 19.16
C VAL A 442 -2.21 -14.92 20.40
N ALA A 443 -2.40 -14.05 21.38
CA ALA A 443 -3.02 -14.38 22.65
C ALA A 443 -3.75 -13.17 23.24
N ILE A 444 -4.77 -13.41 24.06
CA ILE A 444 -5.55 -12.37 24.76
C ILE A 444 -5.41 -12.59 26.26
N THR A 445 -4.74 -11.67 26.95
CA THR A 445 -4.63 -11.69 28.42
C THR A 445 -5.72 -10.80 29.04
N MET A 446 -6.67 -11.42 29.72
CA MET A 446 -7.81 -10.76 30.37
C MET A 446 -7.46 -10.34 31.80
N THR A 447 -7.86 -9.11 32.16
CA THR A 447 -7.72 -8.57 33.51
C THR A 447 -8.75 -9.20 34.49
N PRO A 448 -8.55 -9.10 35.81
CA PRO A 448 -9.50 -9.54 36.83
C PRO A 448 -10.80 -8.73 36.91
N ALA A 449 -11.03 -7.77 36.01
CA ALA A 449 -12.19 -6.88 36.08
C ALA A 449 -13.50 -7.64 35.81
N GLN A 450 -14.49 -7.44 36.68
CA GLN A 450 -15.86 -7.91 36.46
C GLN A 450 -16.57 -6.91 35.55
N GLY A 451 -16.82 -7.31 34.30
CA GLY A 451 -17.65 -6.55 33.36
C GLY A 451 -19.15 -6.61 33.71
N PRO A 452 -19.99 -5.99 32.88
CA PRO A 452 -21.41 -5.80 33.19
C PRO A 452 -22.26 -7.03 32.82
N VAL A 453 -22.13 -8.11 33.60
CA VAL A 453 -22.80 -9.41 33.35
C VAL A 453 -24.31 -9.28 33.16
N ASN A 454 -24.97 -8.40 33.92
CA ASN A 454 -26.43 -8.21 33.87
C ASN A 454 -26.93 -7.74 32.49
N ILE A 455 -26.07 -7.08 31.69
CA ILE A 455 -26.46 -6.56 30.38
C ILE A 455 -26.54 -7.68 29.35
N LEU A 456 -25.76 -8.76 29.51
CA LEU A 456 -25.71 -9.87 28.57
C LEU A 456 -27.06 -10.61 28.44
N GLN A 457 -27.92 -10.54 29.47
CA GLN A 457 -29.24 -11.16 29.45
C GLN A 457 -30.26 -10.41 28.55
N ASN A 458 -29.96 -9.16 28.19
CA ASN A 458 -30.87 -8.28 27.44
C ASN A 458 -30.46 -8.09 25.97
N ILE A 459 -29.52 -8.89 25.48
CA ILE A 459 -29.02 -8.80 24.10
C ILE A 459 -30.16 -9.10 23.13
N THR A 460 -30.43 -8.18 22.22
CA THR A 460 -31.45 -8.33 21.18
C THR A 460 -30.79 -8.26 19.80
N PRO A 461 -30.51 -9.40 19.14
CA PRO A 461 -29.90 -9.40 17.82
C PRO A 461 -30.79 -8.74 16.76
N LEU A 462 -30.16 -8.16 15.74
CA LEU A 462 -30.87 -7.58 14.60
C LEU A 462 -31.39 -8.71 13.70
N LYS A 463 -32.62 -8.60 13.18
CA LYS A 463 -33.20 -9.65 12.31
C LYS A 463 -32.54 -9.69 10.92
N THR A 464 -32.26 -8.52 10.35
CA THR A 464 -31.73 -8.36 8.99
C THR A 464 -30.80 -7.16 8.96
N ILE A 465 -29.65 -7.29 8.29
CA ILE A 465 -28.69 -6.20 8.12
C ILE A 465 -29.32 -5.09 7.27
N LEU A 466 -29.01 -3.84 7.61
CA LEU A 466 -29.44 -2.67 6.85
C LEU A 466 -28.32 -2.25 5.89
N PHE A 467 -28.62 -2.20 4.59
CA PHE A 467 -27.70 -1.67 3.59
C PHE A 467 -28.13 -0.25 3.16
N ASP A 468 -27.16 0.65 2.97
CA ASP A 468 -27.44 1.97 2.38
C ASP A 468 -27.82 1.78 0.92
N ASP A 469 -28.97 2.32 0.54
CA ASP A 469 -29.42 2.40 -0.85
C ASP A 469 -29.25 3.85 -1.34
N PRO A 470 -28.27 4.13 -2.20
CA PRO A 470 -28.02 5.48 -2.68
C PRO A 470 -29.13 6.01 -3.60
N PHE A 471 -30.01 5.15 -4.12
CA PHE A 471 -31.09 5.49 -5.04
C PHE A 471 -32.43 5.72 -4.35
N ARG A 472 -32.54 5.42 -3.05
CA ARG A 472 -33.81 5.45 -2.30
C ARG A 472 -34.57 6.77 -2.39
N ASN A 473 -33.85 7.88 -2.56
CA ASN A 473 -34.43 9.23 -2.58
C ASN A 473 -34.57 9.80 -4.01
N ARG A 474 -34.33 9.01 -5.06
CA ARG A 474 -34.44 9.44 -6.46
C ARG A 474 -35.86 9.92 -6.76
N VAL A 475 -35.97 11.13 -7.31
CA VAL A 475 -37.21 11.76 -7.78
C VAL A 475 -37.22 11.70 -9.30
N GLU A 476 -38.30 11.31 -9.97
CA GLU A 476 -38.31 11.25 -11.44
C GLU A 476 -38.06 12.62 -12.11
N ASP A 477 -37.16 12.66 -13.09
CA ASP A 477 -36.93 13.80 -13.99
C ASP A 477 -36.48 13.30 -15.39
N ASP A 478 -36.30 14.22 -16.34
CA ASP A 478 -35.93 13.91 -17.72
C ASP A 478 -34.40 13.78 -17.95
N VAL A 479 -33.60 13.87 -16.89
CA VAL A 479 -32.14 13.92 -16.99
C VAL A 479 -31.55 12.58 -16.57
N PHE A 480 -30.63 12.04 -17.36
CA PHE A 480 -29.87 10.87 -16.96
C PHE A 480 -28.64 11.28 -16.15
N PHE A 481 -28.66 11.07 -14.84
CA PHE A 481 -27.57 11.49 -13.95
C PHE A 481 -26.67 10.31 -13.54
N THR A 482 -25.41 10.39 -13.92
CA THR A 482 -24.35 9.44 -13.58
C THR A 482 -23.41 10.00 -12.53
N GLN A 483 -23.35 9.36 -11.36
CA GLN A 483 -22.36 9.63 -10.34
C GLN A 483 -21.10 8.79 -10.59
N TYR A 484 -20.04 9.40 -11.07
CA TYR A 484 -18.76 8.73 -11.33
C TYR A 484 -17.83 8.82 -10.11
N ILE A 485 -17.44 7.67 -9.55
CA ILE A 485 -16.60 7.57 -8.35
C ILE A 485 -15.23 6.99 -8.70
N SER A 486 -14.15 7.77 -8.52
CA SER A 486 -12.78 7.30 -8.69
C SER A 486 -12.09 7.05 -7.34
N LEU A 487 -11.87 5.78 -7.01
CA LEU A 487 -11.21 5.40 -5.76
C LEU A 487 -9.68 5.38 -5.92
N SER A 488 -8.98 5.86 -4.90
CA SER A 488 -7.51 5.77 -4.80
C SER A 488 -7.10 4.52 -4.01
N SER A 489 -5.95 3.90 -4.30
CA SER A 489 -5.36 2.90 -3.38
C SER A 489 -4.74 3.57 -2.14
N PRO A 490 -4.44 2.84 -1.05
CA PRO A 490 -3.77 3.42 0.12
C PRO A 490 -2.25 3.62 -0.09
N THR A 491 -1.83 4.13 -1.26
CA THR A 491 -0.41 4.36 -1.61
C THR A 491 -0.11 5.82 -1.92
N SER A 492 1.16 6.21 -1.89
CA SER A 492 1.59 7.61 -2.13
C SER A 492 1.40 8.11 -3.56
N SER A 493 1.19 7.22 -4.53
CA SER A 493 0.91 7.52 -5.95
C SER A 493 -0.59 7.49 -6.27
N ALA A 494 -1.41 7.11 -5.30
CA ALA A 494 -2.74 6.60 -5.57
C ALA A 494 -3.74 7.63 -6.07
N LYS A 495 -3.69 8.86 -5.54
CA LYS A 495 -4.58 9.94 -6.02
C LYS A 495 -4.25 10.33 -7.45
N THR A 496 -2.96 10.45 -7.77
CA THR A 496 -2.47 10.62 -9.14
C THR A 496 -2.95 9.48 -10.03
N ALA A 497 -2.87 8.23 -9.55
CA ALA A 497 -3.34 7.08 -10.31
C ALA A 497 -4.87 7.12 -10.55
N ALA A 498 -5.65 7.53 -9.55
CA ALA A 498 -7.11 7.63 -9.65
C ALA A 498 -7.54 8.74 -10.61
N TRP A 499 -6.82 9.87 -10.59
CA TRP A 499 -7.06 10.98 -11.51
C TRP A 499 -6.72 10.62 -12.96
N LEU A 500 -5.56 9.99 -13.21
CA LEU A 500 -5.18 9.55 -14.55
C LEU A 500 -6.13 8.46 -15.09
N ALA A 501 -6.56 7.53 -14.24
CA ALA A 501 -7.53 6.50 -14.61
C ALA A 501 -8.91 7.08 -14.90
N LYS A 502 -9.36 8.09 -14.14
CA LYS A 502 -10.61 8.81 -14.38
C LYS A 502 -10.62 9.43 -15.77
N ASN A 503 -9.62 10.24 -16.10
CA ASN A 503 -9.56 10.94 -17.40
C ASN A 503 -9.47 9.95 -18.57
N TRP A 504 -8.66 8.89 -18.42
CA TRP A 504 -8.53 7.84 -19.43
C TRP A 504 -9.85 7.10 -19.68
N HIS A 505 -10.52 6.68 -18.61
CA HIS A 505 -11.78 5.93 -18.72
C HIS A 505 -12.90 6.82 -19.26
N LEU A 506 -13.10 8.02 -18.71
CA LEU A 506 -14.14 8.95 -19.17
C LEU A 506 -13.98 9.32 -20.64
N LEU A 507 -12.75 9.53 -21.14
CA LEU A 507 -12.55 9.83 -22.56
C LEU A 507 -12.98 8.68 -23.47
N ASN A 508 -12.74 7.43 -23.06
CA ASN A 508 -13.21 6.25 -23.81
C ASN A 508 -14.72 6.05 -23.67
N HIS A 509 -15.27 6.27 -22.49
CA HIS A 509 -16.71 6.19 -22.20
C HIS A 509 -17.50 7.18 -23.07
N LEU A 510 -17.05 8.44 -23.15
CA LEU A 510 -17.64 9.47 -24.02
C LEU A 510 -17.53 9.09 -25.50
N ALA A 511 -16.44 8.44 -25.91
CA ALA A 511 -16.26 8.00 -27.29
C ALA A 511 -17.26 6.90 -27.69
N GLU A 512 -17.65 6.02 -26.76
CA GLU A 512 -18.68 5.01 -27.00
C GLU A 512 -20.10 5.60 -26.89
N LEU A 513 -20.32 6.53 -25.96
CA LEU A 513 -21.58 7.27 -25.85
C LEU A 513 -21.93 8.01 -27.13
N GLU A 514 -20.98 8.77 -27.68
CA GLU A 514 -21.17 9.51 -28.94
C GLU A 514 -21.47 8.57 -30.11
N GLN A 515 -20.86 7.38 -30.14
CA GLN A 515 -21.15 6.36 -31.17
C GLN A 515 -22.54 5.74 -31.04
N SER A 516 -23.08 5.70 -29.83
CA SER A 516 -24.41 5.16 -29.55
C SER A 516 -25.54 6.17 -29.68
N ALA A 517 -25.24 7.46 -29.60
CA ALA A 517 -26.23 8.52 -29.75
C ALA A 517 -26.69 8.64 -31.21
N SER A 518 -28.00 8.79 -31.41
CA SER A 518 -28.63 8.89 -32.74
C SER A 518 -28.31 10.19 -33.51
N GLY A 519 -27.38 11.02 -33.01
CA GLY A 519 -26.97 12.31 -33.59
C GLY A 519 -25.69 12.86 -32.94
N ASP A 520 -25.17 13.97 -33.47
CA ASP A 520 -23.97 14.64 -32.93
C ASP A 520 -24.28 15.28 -31.56
N ALA A 521 -23.89 14.59 -30.49
CA ALA A 521 -24.03 15.09 -29.12
C ALA A 521 -23.04 16.26 -28.86
N SER A 522 -23.53 17.32 -28.23
CA SER A 522 -22.67 18.38 -27.70
C SER A 522 -22.06 17.95 -26.37
N LEU A 523 -20.73 17.90 -26.30
CA LEU A 523 -19.98 17.49 -25.11
C LEU A 523 -19.40 18.69 -24.36
N PHE A 524 -19.72 18.81 -23.08
CA PHE A 524 -19.25 19.89 -22.21
C PHE A 524 -18.48 19.33 -21.01
N TRP A 525 -17.33 19.91 -20.70
CA TRP A 525 -16.56 19.57 -19.51
C TRP A 525 -16.49 20.79 -18.59
N ILE A 526 -17.33 20.77 -17.55
CA ILE A 526 -17.43 21.82 -16.54
C ILE A 526 -16.38 21.56 -15.48
N ASP A 527 -15.32 22.37 -15.49
CA ASP A 527 -14.19 22.28 -14.57
C ASP A 527 -14.34 23.29 -13.42
N LEU A 528 -14.57 22.77 -12.22
CA LEU A 528 -14.83 23.57 -11.03
C LEU A 528 -13.55 24.16 -10.40
N VAL A 529 -12.38 23.59 -10.69
CA VAL A 529 -11.11 23.94 -9.99
C VAL A 529 -10.08 24.60 -10.91
N GLY A 530 -10.37 24.76 -12.20
CA GLY A 530 -9.45 25.37 -13.16
C GLY A 530 -8.35 24.39 -13.57
N ASP A 531 -8.66 23.10 -13.56
CA ASP A 531 -7.86 22.11 -14.24
C ASP A 531 -8.29 22.06 -15.69
N PHE A 532 -7.52 22.30 -16.76
CA PHE A 532 -8.05 22.46 -18.15
C PHE A 532 -8.43 23.90 -18.58
N PRO A 533 -7.74 24.97 -18.12
CA PRO A 533 -8.09 26.31 -18.55
C PRO A 533 -7.73 26.59 -20.04
N THR A 534 -6.87 25.78 -20.67
CA THR A 534 -6.46 25.92 -22.07
C THR A 534 -6.21 24.60 -22.79
N VAL A 535 -6.26 24.62 -24.13
CA VAL A 535 -6.01 23.47 -25.01
C VAL A 535 -4.67 22.80 -24.73
N LYS A 536 -3.59 23.58 -24.57
CA LYS A 536 -2.25 23.06 -24.27
C LYS A 536 -2.23 22.27 -22.95
N LEU A 537 -2.89 22.79 -21.91
CA LEU A 537 -2.99 22.09 -20.63
C LEU A 537 -3.90 20.87 -20.73
N ILE A 538 -4.99 20.94 -21.50
CA ILE A 538 -5.86 19.79 -21.81
C ILE A 538 -5.05 18.65 -22.42
N GLU A 539 -4.33 18.91 -23.52
CA GLU A 539 -3.52 17.91 -24.22
C GLU A 539 -2.46 17.27 -23.30
N GLN A 540 -1.77 18.09 -22.50
CA GLN A 540 -0.76 17.60 -21.54
C GLN A 540 -1.36 16.74 -20.44
N ARG A 541 -2.53 17.12 -19.91
CA ARG A 541 -3.20 16.47 -18.77
C ARG A 541 -3.89 15.17 -19.14
N PHE A 542 -4.40 15.06 -20.37
CA PHE A 542 -4.88 13.80 -20.93
C PHE A 542 -3.75 12.91 -21.45
N GLY A 543 -2.56 13.47 -21.73
CA GLY A 543 -1.32 12.71 -21.94
C GLY A 543 -1.30 11.80 -23.17
N LEU A 544 -2.21 11.99 -24.13
CA LEU A 544 -2.36 11.10 -25.30
C LEU A 544 -1.07 11.03 -26.14
N GLU A 545 -0.37 12.15 -26.31
CA GLU A 545 0.90 12.19 -27.05
C GLU A 545 2.00 11.37 -26.37
N ASP A 546 2.11 11.46 -25.05
CA ASP A 546 3.11 10.75 -24.27
C ASP A 546 2.88 9.23 -24.32
N ILE A 547 1.63 8.79 -24.22
CA ILE A 547 1.26 7.38 -24.37
C ILE A 547 1.55 6.88 -25.79
N LYS A 548 1.20 7.67 -26.82
CA LYS A 548 1.50 7.35 -28.22
C LYS A 548 3.01 7.22 -28.45
N LYS A 549 3.80 8.17 -27.96
CA LYS A 549 5.27 8.16 -28.05
C LYS A 549 5.88 6.92 -27.40
N LYS A 550 5.28 6.46 -26.30
CA LYS A 550 5.65 5.22 -25.59
C LYS A 550 5.10 3.95 -26.24
N LYS A 551 4.38 4.06 -27.36
CA LYS A 551 3.74 2.94 -28.10
C LYS A 551 2.79 2.13 -27.22
N LEU A 552 2.07 2.80 -26.33
CA LEU A 552 1.11 2.17 -25.44
C LEU A 552 -0.33 2.23 -25.97
N ILE A 553 -0.59 3.04 -27.01
CA ILE A 553 -1.82 3.08 -27.81
C ILE A 553 -1.49 3.07 -29.29
N THR A 554 -2.43 2.67 -30.11
CA THR A 554 -2.33 2.67 -31.58
C THR A 554 -2.48 4.07 -32.16
N ASN A 555 -2.03 4.27 -33.41
CA ASN A 555 -2.24 5.54 -34.11
C ASN A 555 -3.73 5.84 -34.35
N SER A 556 -4.54 4.81 -34.62
CA SER A 556 -5.99 4.93 -34.79
C SER A 556 -6.68 5.39 -33.50
N GLU A 557 -6.33 4.81 -32.36
CA GLU A 557 -6.87 5.23 -31.06
C GLU A 557 -6.45 6.67 -30.73
N PHE A 558 -5.17 7.00 -30.95
CA PHE A 558 -4.70 8.38 -30.75
C PHE A 558 -5.51 9.38 -31.59
N THR A 559 -5.74 9.08 -32.87
CA THR A 559 -6.53 9.96 -33.75
C THR A 559 -7.99 10.02 -33.32
N LYS A 560 -8.60 8.89 -32.94
CA LYS A 560 -9.99 8.84 -32.45
C LYS A 560 -10.16 9.70 -31.20
N LEU A 561 -9.37 9.43 -30.17
CA LEU A 561 -9.46 10.11 -28.87
C LEU A 561 -9.01 11.56 -28.95
N GLY A 562 -8.00 11.88 -29.79
CA GLY A 562 -7.56 13.25 -30.01
C GLY A 562 -8.63 14.12 -30.69
N LYS A 563 -9.34 13.59 -31.69
CA LYS A 563 -10.49 14.28 -32.31
C LYS A 563 -11.62 14.52 -31.32
N LEU A 564 -11.96 13.51 -30.52
CA LEU A 564 -12.96 13.65 -29.48
C LEU A 564 -12.57 14.74 -28.48
N LEU A 565 -11.33 14.73 -28.00
CA LEU A 565 -10.82 15.71 -27.03
C LEU A 565 -10.93 17.15 -27.56
N GLN A 566 -10.70 17.36 -28.86
CA GLN A 566 -10.85 18.67 -29.51
C GLN A 566 -12.30 19.13 -29.65
N ARG A 567 -13.28 18.20 -29.68
CA ARG A 567 -14.71 18.51 -29.76
C ARG A 567 -15.31 18.89 -28.40
N ILE A 568 -14.75 18.41 -27.31
CA ILE A 568 -15.24 18.69 -25.96
C ILE A 568 -15.03 20.19 -25.66
N LYS A 569 -16.11 20.89 -25.29
CA LYS A 569 -16.05 22.28 -24.84
C LYS A 569 -15.73 22.32 -23.35
N PHE A 570 -14.50 22.69 -23.00
CA PHE A 570 -14.08 22.87 -21.60
C PHE A 570 -14.52 24.25 -21.08
N VAL A 571 -15.16 24.26 -19.91
CA VAL A 571 -15.71 25.45 -19.25
C VAL A 571 -15.14 25.53 -17.84
N SER A 572 -14.16 26.40 -17.63
CA SER A 572 -13.57 26.61 -16.29
C SER A 572 -14.39 27.60 -15.49
N LEU A 573 -14.91 27.17 -14.33
CA LEU A 573 -15.67 28.00 -13.38
C LEU A 573 -14.83 28.50 -12.20
N ARG A 574 -13.52 28.21 -12.21
CA ARG A 574 -12.62 28.50 -11.10
C ARG A 574 -12.73 29.93 -10.57
N LYS A 575 -12.71 30.93 -11.46
CA LYS A 575 -12.69 32.34 -11.05
C LYS A 575 -13.93 32.72 -10.25
N ASP A 576 -15.10 32.30 -10.73
CA ASP A 576 -16.39 32.64 -10.14
C ASP A 576 -16.63 31.84 -8.85
N ILE A 577 -16.22 30.56 -8.84
CA ILE A 577 -16.24 29.71 -7.63
C ILE A 577 -15.27 30.22 -6.56
N ASP A 578 -14.04 30.60 -6.94
CA ASP A 578 -13.06 31.17 -6.01
C ASP A 578 -13.61 32.47 -5.40
N ALA A 579 -14.29 33.33 -6.18
CA ALA A 579 -14.92 34.54 -5.68
C ALA A 579 -16.10 34.25 -4.73
N PHE A 580 -16.97 33.30 -5.08
CA PHE A 580 -18.13 32.92 -4.27
C PHE A 580 -17.72 32.18 -2.98
N LEU A 581 -17.03 31.04 -3.10
CA LEU A 581 -16.68 30.18 -1.96
C LEU A 581 -15.48 30.73 -1.17
N ILE A 582 -14.48 31.27 -1.86
CA ILE A 582 -13.17 31.55 -1.26
C ILE A 582 -12.96 33.04 -0.94
N GLU A 583 -13.62 33.95 -1.63
CA GLU A 583 -13.67 35.37 -1.26
C GLU A 583 -14.95 35.76 -0.51
N ASN A 584 -15.88 34.80 -0.37
CA ASN A 584 -17.16 34.97 0.32
C ASN A 584 -17.98 36.15 -0.25
N LYS A 585 -18.10 36.21 -1.58
CA LYS A 585 -18.92 37.17 -2.32
C LYS A 585 -20.18 36.46 -2.84
N PRO A 586 -21.32 36.52 -2.12
CA PRO A 586 -22.50 35.73 -2.46
C PRO A 586 -23.10 36.05 -3.84
N SER A 587 -22.97 37.30 -4.29
CA SER A 587 -23.45 37.77 -5.60
C SER A 587 -22.79 37.06 -6.79
N GLU A 588 -21.63 36.42 -6.59
CA GLU A 588 -20.89 35.75 -7.66
C GLU A 588 -21.51 34.40 -8.06
N ILE A 589 -22.48 33.87 -7.31
CA ILE A 589 -23.16 32.62 -7.71
C ILE A 589 -23.96 32.79 -9.00
N GLU A 590 -24.50 33.99 -9.26
CA GLU A 590 -25.18 34.31 -10.51
C GLU A 590 -24.22 34.29 -11.70
N ASN A 591 -22.93 34.62 -11.48
CA ASN A 591 -21.89 34.54 -12.50
C ASN A 591 -21.55 33.08 -12.84
N VAL A 592 -21.55 32.18 -11.83
CA VAL A 592 -21.41 30.73 -12.05
C VAL A 592 -22.55 30.22 -12.94
N THR A 593 -23.80 30.51 -12.56
CA THR A 593 -24.99 30.09 -13.29
C THR A 593 -25.01 30.63 -14.73
N SER A 594 -24.79 31.93 -14.90
CA SER A 594 -24.81 32.58 -16.22
C SER A 594 -23.70 32.06 -17.13
N THR A 595 -22.52 31.76 -16.60
CA THR A 595 -21.41 31.16 -17.37
C THR A 595 -21.77 29.77 -17.87
N ILE A 596 -22.40 28.94 -17.03
CA ILE A 596 -22.86 27.60 -17.44
C ILE A 596 -23.95 27.72 -18.51
N VAL A 597 -24.99 28.53 -18.27
CA VAL A 597 -26.09 28.71 -19.23
C VAL A 597 -25.56 29.21 -20.57
N SER A 598 -24.70 30.24 -20.56
CA SER A 598 -24.08 30.76 -21.78
C SER A 598 -23.21 29.71 -22.49
N ALA A 599 -22.49 28.88 -21.73
CA ALA A 599 -21.67 27.83 -22.33
C ALA A 599 -22.51 26.71 -22.97
N LEU A 600 -23.66 26.38 -22.39
CA LEU A 600 -24.55 25.30 -22.81
C LEU A 600 -25.55 25.70 -23.91
N GLN A 601 -25.61 26.98 -24.30
CA GLN A 601 -26.35 27.44 -25.48
C GLN A 601 -25.79 26.81 -26.76
N SER A 602 -26.30 25.63 -27.13
CA SER A 602 -25.94 24.89 -28.35
C SER A 602 -27.19 24.44 -29.11
N GLN A 603 -27.03 24.33 -30.44
CA GLN A 603 -28.11 23.92 -31.35
C GLN A 603 -28.36 22.39 -31.37
N SER A 604 -27.54 21.58 -30.69
CA SER A 604 -27.77 20.13 -30.61
C SER A 604 -28.90 19.80 -29.64
N GLU A 605 -29.71 18.82 -30.02
CA GLU A 605 -30.79 18.25 -29.21
C GLU A 605 -30.26 17.40 -28.06
N THR A 606 -29.05 16.81 -28.18
CA THR A 606 -28.44 15.97 -27.15
C THR A 606 -27.22 16.64 -26.56
N ARG A 607 -27.25 16.88 -25.25
CA ARG A 607 -26.18 17.54 -24.50
C ARG A 607 -25.73 16.68 -23.34
N ILE A 608 -24.42 16.46 -23.27
CA ILE A 608 -23.77 15.67 -22.21
C ILE A 608 -22.79 16.59 -21.47
N ALA A 609 -22.96 16.73 -20.15
CA ALA A 609 -22.07 17.53 -19.32
C ALA A 609 -21.31 16.67 -18.30
N ILE A 610 -20.00 16.83 -18.26
CA ILE A 610 -19.12 16.28 -17.23
C ILE A 610 -18.88 17.38 -16.20
N VAL A 611 -19.14 17.10 -14.91
CA VAL A 611 -18.81 17.99 -13.80
C VAL A 611 -17.58 17.44 -13.08
N ASP A 612 -16.47 18.20 -13.11
CA ASP A 612 -15.18 17.78 -12.57
C ASP A 612 -14.61 18.75 -11.52
N GLY A 613 -13.90 18.20 -10.53
CA GLY A 613 -13.23 18.96 -9.47
C GLY A 613 -14.01 19.06 -8.16
N TRP A 614 -15.20 18.45 -8.04
CA TRP A 614 -16.02 18.54 -6.83
C TRP A 614 -15.32 18.01 -5.57
N SER A 615 -14.67 16.84 -5.67
CA SER A 615 -13.93 16.24 -4.55
C SER A 615 -12.77 17.11 -4.08
N ASP A 616 -12.08 17.78 -5.01
CA ASP A 616 -11.00 18.70 -4.69
C ASP A 616 -11.56 19.93 -3.98
N LEU A 617 -12.69 20.46 -4.45
CA LEU A 617 -13.41 21.59 -3.88
C LEU A 617 -13.89 21.33 -2.44
N ASP A 618 -14.57 20.22 -2.16
CA ASP A 618 -14.96 19.84 -0.78
C ASP A 618 -13.73 19.68 0.12
N SER A 619 -12.67 19.06 -0.41
CA SER A 619 -11.45 18.80 0.37
C SER A 619 -10.63 20.04 0.72
N MET A 620 -10.80 21.16 0.01
CA MET A 620 -10.10 22.42 0.28
C MET A 620 -10.97 23.47 0.96
N THR A 621 -12.29 23.28 1.01
CA THR A 621 -13.23 24.24 1.61
C THR A 621 -13.21 24.16 3.15
N PRO A 622 -12.81 25.24 3.85
CA PRO A 622 -12.82 25.30 5.32
C PRO A 622 -14.22 25.11 5.91
N ALA A 623 -14.32 24.58 7.14
CA ALA A 623 -15.61 24.20 7.75
C ALA A 623 -16.62 25.35 7.85
N ASN A 624 -16.15 26.57 8.12
CA ASN A 624 -16.98 27.78 8.21
C ASN A 624 -17.66 28.18 6.90
N ARG A 625 -17.31 27.55 5.76
CA ARG A 625 -17.84 27.88 4.43
C ARG A 625 -18.61 26.75 3.77
N ARG A 626 -18.84 25.65 4.50
CA ARG A 626 -19.56 24.48 3.97
C ARG A 626 -21.00 24.77 3.59
N ASN A 627 -21.66 25.72 4.23
CA ASN A 627 -22.99 26.16 3.83
C ASN A 627 -22.96 26.74 2.40
N ASN A 628 -21.95 27.55 2.06
CA ASN A 628 -21.81 28.07 0.70
C ASN A 628 -21.51 26.95 -0.29
N LEU A 629 -20.73 25.93 0.09
CA LEU A 629 -20.50 24.76 -0.76
C LEU A 629 -21.80 24.00 -1.05
N GLN A 630 -22.67 23.84 -0.05
CA GLN A 630 -23.99 23.22 -0.24
C GLN A 630 -24.90 24.06 -1.14
N ILE A 631 -24.88 25.39 -0.99
CA ILE A 631 -25.60 26.30 -1.89
C ILE A 631 -25.08 26.16 -3.33
N LEU A 632 -23.75 26.09 -3.51
CA LEU A 632 -23.16 25.83 -4.83
C LEU A 632 -23.60 24.48 -5.40
N GLU A 633 -23.62 23.40 -4.60
CA GLU A 633 -24.11 22.08 -5.04
C GLU A 633 -25.53 22.19 -5.59
N LEU A 634 -26.43 22.81 -4.84
CA LEU A 634 -27.83 22.98 -5.22
C LEU A 634 -27.99 23.82 -6.49
N SER A 635 -27.27 24.94 -6.61
CA SER A 635 -27.32 25.80 -7.79
C SER A 635 -26.74 25.10 -9.03
N LEU A 636 -25.63 24.37 -8.88
CA LEU A 636 -25.07 23.59 -9.99
C LEU A 636 -26.03 22.48 -10.44
N LEU A 637 -26.63 21.75 -9.49
CA LEU A 637 -27.61 20.71 -9.82
C LEU A 637 -28.78 21.31 -10.59
N GLN A 638 -29.40 22.37 -10.06
CA GLN A 638 -30.53 23.02 -10.71
C GLN A 638 -30.20 23.47 -12.15
N VAL A 639 -29.10 24.21 -12.31
CA VAL A 639 -28.77 24.80 -13.62
C VAL A 639 -28.34 23.73 -14.63
N ILE A 640 -27.63 22.70 -14.19
CA ILE A 640 -27.14 21.67 -15.12
C ILE A 640 -28.29 20.75 -15.53
N THR A 641 -29.12 20.29 -14.59
CA THR A 641 -30.25 19.39 -14.93
C THR A 641 -31.31 20.09 -15.78
N GLU A 642 -31.49 21.40 -15.66
CA GLU A 642 -32.40 22.15 -16.55
C GLU A 642 -31.89 22.28 -18.00
N GLN A 643 -30.59 22.09 -18.25
CA GLN A 643 -29.94 22.48 -19.52
C GLN A 643 -29.40 21.31 -20.35
N VAL A 644 -29.24 20.12 -19.77
CA VAL A 644 -28.59 18.96 -20.41
C VAL A 644 -29.40 17.68 -20.25
N ASN A 645 -29.17 16.72 -21.14
CA ASN A 645 -29.88 15.42 -21.13
C ASN A 645 -29.15 14.38 -20.29
N GLU A 646 -27.81 14.42 -20.27
CA GLU A 646 -26.99 13.49 -19.49
C GLU A 646 -25.91 14.25 -18.70
N VAL A 647 -25.78 13.91 -17.41
CA VAL A 647 -24.79 14.47 -16.50
C VAL A 647 -23.86 13.36 -16.02
N ILE A 648 -22.55 13.59 -16.09
CA ILE A 648 -21.54 12.73 -15.45
C ILE A 648 -20.83 13.56 -14.37
N TRP A 649 -21.21 13.34 -13.11
CA TRP A 649 -20.63 14.05 -11.97
C TRP A 649 -19.49 13.24 -11.35
N THR A 650 -18.27 13.77 -11.35
CA THR A 650 -17.09 13.04 -10.86
C THR A 650 -16.79 13.34 -9.38
N ASP A 651 -16.44 12.29 -8.62
CA ASP A 651 -16.14 12.36 -7.18
C ASP A 651 -15.14 11.26 -6.76
N THR A 652 -14.68 11.27 -5.51
CA THR A 652 -13.70 10.29 -4.96
C THR A 652 -14.30 9.29 -3.96
N GLY A 653 -15.62 9.31 -3.78
CA GLY A 653 -16.33 8.49 -2.80
C GLY A 653 -16.06 8.96 -1.38
N ILE A 654 -16.90 8.51 -0.44
CA ILE A 654 -16.85 8.88 0.97
C ILE A 654 -16.47 7.65 1.77
N ASP A 655 -15.46 7.79 2.63
CA ASP A 655 -15.05 6.71 3.51
C ASP A 655 -16.18 6.39 4.49
N LEU A 656 -16.58 5.12 4.52
CA LEU A 656 -17.52 4.58 5.49
C LEU A 656 -16.80 4.07 6.75
N PRO A 657 -17.49 3.93 7.89
CA PRO A 657 -16.90 3.27 9.06
C PRO A 657 -16.52 1.81 8.79
N GLN A 658 -17.28 1.08 7.96
CA GLN A 658 -16.97 -0.30 7.60
C GLN A 658 -15.61 -0.40 6.93
N MET A 659 -14.86 -1.45 7.25
CA MET A 659 -13.55 -1.73 6.68
C MET A 659 -13.63 -2.87 5.68
N CYS A 660 -12.87 -2.77 4.59
CA CYS A 660 -12.65 -3.86 3.66
C CYS A 660 -11.34 -4.56 4.04
N GLU A 661 -11.44 -5.80 4.52
CA GLU A 661 -10.29 -6.59 4.98
C GLU A 661 -9.22 -6.76 3.89
N ARG A 662 -9.64 -7.06 2.66
CA ARG A 662 -8.71 -7.31 1.55
C ARG A 662 -7.91 -6.07 1.16
N TYR A 663 -8.55 -4.90 1.13
CA TYR A 663 -7.89 -3.64 0.80
C TYR A 663 -7.27 -2.93 2.00
N GLN A 664 -7.60 -3.35 3.23
CA GLN A 664 -7.11 -2.81 4.50
C GLN A 664 -7.38 -1.31 4.64
N ARG A 665 -8.58 -0.92 4.23
CA ARG A 665 -9.05 0.47 4.28
C ARG A 665 -10.55 0.51 4.51
N LYS A 666 -11.03 1.71 4.83
CA LYS A 666 -12.46 2.04 4.86
C LYS A 666 -13.11 1.73 3.50
N CYS A 667 -14.27 1.11 3.56
CA CYS A 667 -15.20 0.96 2.45
C CYS A 667 -15.66 2.33 1.97
N SER A 668 -16.30 2.38 0.80
CA SER A 668 -16.74 3.64 0.20
C SER A 668 -18.24 3.69 -0.04
N SER A 669 -18.83 4.86 0.21
CA SER A 669 -20.17 5.25 -0.22
C SER A 669 -20.08 6.28 -1.34
N PRO A 670 -20.99 6.26 -2.32
CA PRO A 670 -20.93 7.18 -3.47
C PRO A 670 -21.26 8.62 -3.07
N LEU A 671 -22.11 8.83 -2.07
CA LEU A 671 -22.69 10.12 -1.72
C LEU A 671 -22.88 10.27 -0.20
N TYR A 672 -22.81 11.50 0.29
CA TYR A 672 -23.10 11.77 1.71
C TYR A 672 -24.57 11.49 1.96
N TYR A 673 -24.93 11.07 3.17
CA TYR A 673 -26.33 10.84 3.55
C TYR A 673 -27.22 12.05 3.24
N SER A 674 -26.69 13.26 3.45
CA SER A 674 -27.39 14.53 3.23
C SER A 674 -27.15 15.17 1.85
N SER A 675 -26.49 14.49 0.90
CA SER A 675 -26.21 15.10 -0.41
C SER A 675 -27.51 15.22 -1.22
N PRO A 676 -27.81 16.41 -1.80
CA PRO A 676 -28.96 16.59 -2.68
C PRO A 676 -28.86 15.72 -3.95
N ARG A 677 -27.66 15.28 -4.34
CA ARG A 677 -27.44 14.37 -5.49
C ARG A 677 -28.21 13.05 -5.38
N LYS A 678 -28.56 12.59 -4.17
CA LYS A 678 -29.40 11.40 -3.99
C LYS A 678 -30.80 11.53 -4.61
N GLN A 679 -31.25 12.76 -4.91
CA GLN A 679 -32.54 13.02 -5.56
C GLN A 679 -32.50 12.87 -7.07
N VAL A 680 -31.31 12.95 -7.68
CA VAL A 680 -31.16 12.95 -9.15
C VAL A 680 -30.40 11.74 -9.69
N VAL A 681 -29.63 11.02 -8.86
CA VAL A 681 -28.75 9.94 -9.34
C VAL A 681 -29.52 8.74 -9.92
N ASP A 682 -29.22 8.40 -11.17
CA ASP A 682 -29.77 7.22 -11.88
C ASP A 682 -28.77 6.07 -11.96
N GLU A 683 -27.49 6.40 -12.02
CA GLU A 683 -26.41 5.44 -12.17
C GLU A 683 -25.20 5.86 -11.34
N ILE A 684 -24.50 4.88 -10.78
CA ILE A 684 -23.18 5.09 -10.21
C ILE A 684 -22.15 4.25 -10.97
N LEU A 685 -21.09 4.90 -11.44
CA LEU A 685 -19.94 4.24 -12.07
C LEU A 685 -18.74 4.28 -11.13
N TRP A 686 -18.30 3.12 -10.66
CA TRP A 686 -17.13 3.00 -9.80
C TRP A 686 -15.88 2.69 -10.62
N ASN A 687 -14.79 3.41 -10.38
CA ASN A 687 -13.45 3.15 -10.92
C ASN A 687 -12.49 2.84 -9.77
N ILE A 688 -12.21 1.55 -9.59
CA ILE A 688 -11.57 1.00 -8.38
C ILE A 688 -10.19 0.43 -8.73
N PRO A 689 -9.16 0.66 -7.90
CA PRO A 689 -7.88 -0.03 -8.08
C PRO A 689 -8.05 -1.53 -7.85
N THR A 690 -7.24 -2.36 -8.49
CA THR A 690 -7.19 -3.79 -8.14
C THR A 690 -6.75 -3.98 -6.68
N ALA A 691 -7.24 -5.05 -6.05
CA ALA A 691 -6.89 -5.37 -4.67
C ALA A 691 -5.38 -5.63 -4.53
N PRO A 692 -4.79 -5.41 -3.35
CA PRO A 692 -3.43 -5.86 -3.08
C PRO A 692 -3.32 -7.38 -3.19
N ARG A 693 -2.19 -7.86 -3.71
CA ARG A 693 -1.95 -9.31 -3.87
C ARG A 693 -1.94 -10.08 -2.55
N LYS A 694 -1.49 -9.46 -1.46
CA LYS A 694 -1.33 -10.09 -0.14
C LYS A 694 -1.82 -9.17 0.97
N ILE A 695 -2.25 -9.76 2.08
CA ILE A 695 -2.60 -9.02 3.29
C ILE A 695 -1.32 -8.34 3.82
N GLY A 696 -1.43 -7.09 4.25
CA GLY A 696 -0.33 -6.24 4.71
C GLY A 696 0.35 -5.47 3.56
N TRP A 697 -0.15 -5.61 2.32
CA TRP A 697 0.32 -4.83 1.18
C TRP A 697 -0.71 -3.78 0.82
N GLN A 698 -0.26 -2.57 0.51
CA GLN A 698 -1.13 -1.46 0.11
C GLN A 698 -1.14 -1.25 -1.42
N THR A 699 -0.16 -1.81 -2.12
CA THR A 699 0.00 -1.64 -3.57
C THR A 699 -0.95 -2.57 -4.32
N PRO A 700 -1.71 -2.06 -5.32
CA PRO A 700 -2.54 -2.88 -6.19
C PRO A 700 -1.74 -4.02 -6.82
N GLU A 701 -2.37 -5.17 -7.03
CA GLU A 701 -1.75 -6.31 -7.71
C GLU A 701 -1.37 -5.97 -9.15
N TYR A 702 -2.31 -5.36 -9.88
CA TYR A 702 -2.13 -4.87 -11.24
C TYR A 702 -2.23 -3.34 -11.23
N GLU A 703 -1.07 -2.70 -11.23
CA GLU A 703 -0.95 -1.25 -11.14
C GLU A 703 -1.52 -0.52 -12.37
N ASP A 704 -1.43 -1.14 -13.54
CA ASP A 704 -1.95 -0.66 -14.82
C ASP A 704 -3.39 -1.05 -15.10
N SER A 705 -4.10 -1.62 -14.11
CA SER A 705 -5.49 -2.06 -14.28
C SER A 705 -6.43 -1.47 -13.23
N ARG A 706 -7.70 -1.29 -13.62
CA ARG A 706 -8.80 -0.81 -12.76
C ARG A 706 -10.04 -1.65 -12.97
N VAL A 707 -10.85 -1.81 -11.93
CA VAL A 707 -12.17 -2.43 -12.02
C VAL A 707 -13.21 -1.33 -12.20
N ILE A 708 -14.04 -1.44 -13.25
CA ILE A 708 -15.20 -0.60 -13.48
C ILE A 708 -16.46 -1.36 -13.07
N ILE A 709 -17.33 -0.73 -12.29
CA ILE A 709 -18.59 -1.33 -11.83
C ILE A 709 -19.72 -0.34 -12.07
N GLN A 710 -20.77 -0.79 -12.75
CA GLN A 710 -22.03 -0.07 -12.94
C GLN A 710 -23.03 -0.50 -11.88
N ASP A 711 -23.46 0.44 -11.05
CA ASP A 711 -24.45 0.26 -10.01
C ASP A 711 -25.74 1.03 -10.38
N LEU A 712 -26.87 0.31 -10.44
CA LEU A 712 -28.19 0.82 -10.86
C LEU A 712 -29.26 0.64 -9.76
N PRO A 713 -30.41 1.34 -9.80
CA PRO A 713 -31.55 1.12 -8.90
C PRO A 713 -32.34 -0.17 -9.19
N THR A 714 -31.72 -1.19 -9.79
CA THR A 714 -32.35 -2.46 -10.15
C THR A 714 -31.85 -3.61 -9.28
N GLU A 715 -32.61 -4.71 -9.23
CA GLU A 715 -32.20 -5.96 -8.57
C GLU A 715 -31.18 -6.76 -9.40
N GLN A 716 -30.85 -6.32 -10.62
CA GLN A 716 -29.89 -7.02 -11.48
C GLN A 716 -28.47 -6.96 -10.90
N ASN A 717 -27.69 -8.02 -11.12
CA ASN A 717 -26.27 -8.01 -10.77
C ASN A 717 -25.56 -6.83 -11.47
N PRO A 718 -24.63 -6.15 -10.79
CA PRO A 718 -23.95 -5.01 -11.38
C PRO A 718 -23.09 -5.45 -12.57
N TRP A 719 -23.17 -4.72 -13.68
CA TRP A 719 -22.22 -4.90 -14.77
C TRP A 719 -20.84 -4.48 -14.28
N SER A 720 -19.82 -5.29 -14.52
CA SER A 720 -18.46 -4.99 -14.07
C SER A 720 -17.41 -5.55 -15.02
N THR A 721 -16.32 -4.81 -15.19
CA THR A 721 -15.23 -5.16 -16.10
C THR A 721 -13.88 -4.70 -15.55
N VAL A 722 -12.78 -5.28 -16.05
CA VAL A 722 -11.41 -4.82 -15.73
C VAL A 722 -10.84 -4.10 -16.95
N ILE A 723 -10.44 -2.84 -16.77
CA ILE A 723 -9.84 -2.01 -17.82
C ILE A 723 -8.33 -1.84 -17.62
N HIS A 724 -7.60 -1.71 -18.72
CA HIS A 724 -6.21 -1.30 -18.74
C HIS A 724 -6.09 0.23 -18.83
N VAL A 725 -5.20 0.80 -18.02
CA VAL A 725 -4.89 2.23 -17.93
C VAL A 725 -3.40 2.45 -18.22
N PRO A 726 -3.03 2.75 -19.48
CA PRO A 726 -1.64 2.86 -19.90
C PRO A 726 -0.80 3.87 -19.10
N HIS A 727 -1.43 4.96 -18.64
CA HIS A 727 -0.80 6.00 -17.82
C HIS A 727 -0.18 5.47 -16.53
N LEU A 728 -0.71 4.39 -15.97
CA LEU A 728 -0.31 3.90 -14.65
C LEU A 728 0.90 2.97 -14.71
N LYS A 729 1.33 2.57 -15.90
CA LYS A 729 2.45 1.64 -16.09
C LYS A 729 3.75 2.17 -15.47
N GLY A 730 4.14 1.57 -14.34
CA GLY A 730 5.35 1.95 -13.61
C GLY A 730 5.25 3.26 -12.83
N LEU A 731 4.04 3.76 -12.60
CA LEU A 731 3.77 4.98 -11.82
C LEU A 731 4.29 4.87 -10.39
N ASN A 732 4.01 3.80 -9.65
CA ASN A 732 4.47 3.53 -8.30
C ASN A 732 6.00 3.56 -8.17
N ARG A 733 6.73 3.20 -9.24
CA ARG A 733 8.20 3.29 -9.26
C ARG A 733 8.71 4.73 -9.17
N LYS A 734 7.92 5.70 -9.65
CA LYS A 734 8.23 7.13 -9.54
C LYS A 734 8.11 7.61 -8.10
N PHE A 735 7.20 7.03 -7.32
CA PHE A 735 6.92 7.44 -5.93
C PHE A 735 7.67 6.61 -4.89
N SER A 736 8.08 5.38 -5.22
CA SER A 736 8.79 4.48 -4.31
C SER A 736 9.96 3.79 -5.01
N LYS A 737 11.17 3.98 -4.46
CA LYS A 737 12.35 3.19 -4.84
C LYS A 737 12.15 1.68 -4.67
N ALA A 738 11.17 1.24 -3.88
CA ALA A 738 11.01 -0.16 -3.49
C ALA A 738 10.17 -1.00 -4.47
N SER A 739 9.36 -0.38 -5.34
CA SER A 739 8.60 -1.09 -6.38
C SER A 739 9.57 -1.55 -7.47
N THR A 740 10.05 -2.80 -7.41
CA THR A 740 10.94 -3.30 -8.47
C THR A 740 10.26 -4.27 -9.43
N ARG A 741 9.14 -4.93 -9.09
CA ARG A 741 8.45 -5.86 -10.01
C ARG A 741 6.96 -6.05 -9.66
N SER A 742 6.10 -5.11 -10.06
CA SER A 742 4.70 -5.47 -10.38
C SER A 742 4.71 -6.27 -11.69
N PRO A 743 3.87 -7.31 -11.86
CA PRO A 743 3.63 -7.88 -13.19
C PRO A 743 3.19 -6.74 -14.12
N VAL A 744 3.72 -6.74 -15.34
CA VAL A 744 3.43 -5.71 -16.35
C VAL A 744 2.79 -6.42 -17.53
N ILE A 745 1.57 -6.00 -17.87
CA ILE A 745 0.86 -6.48 -19.05
C ILE A 745 1.51 -5.86 -20.30
N LYS A 746 1.75 -6.64 -21.35
CA LYS A 746 2.36 -6.15 -22.61
C LYS A 746 1.27 -5.71 -23.57
N VAL A 747 1.63 -4.77 -24.46
CA VAL A 747 0.69 -4.15 -25.42
C VAL A 747 0.12 -5.15 -26.43
N VAL A 748 0.84 -6.24 -26.73
CA VAL A 748 0.38 -7.32 -27.63
C VAL A 748 -0.75 -8.14 -26.99
N ASP A 749 -0.94 -7.99 -25.68
CA ASP A 749 -1.96 -8.68 -24.91
C ASP A 749 -3.30 -7.89 -24.90
N HIS A 750 -3.51 -6.95 -25.85
CA HIS A 750 -4.74 -6.12 -26.00
C HIS A 750 -5.52 -6.36 -27.32
N THR A 751 -5.04 -7.18 -28.25
CA THR A 751 -5.75 -7.48 -29.51
C THR A 751 -6.18 -8.96 -29.57
N GLY A 752 -7.42 -9.25 -29.17
CA GLY A 752 -8.07 -10.57 -29.21
C GLY A 752 -9.39 -10.61 -28.40
N ASP A 753 -9.95 -11.80 -28.14
CA ASP A 753 -11.31 -11.98 -27.60
C ASP A 753 -11.56 -11.28 -26.25
N LEU A 754 -12.68 -10.55 -26.15
CA LEU A 754 -13.06 -9.72 -25.01
C LEU A 754 -13.55 -10.55 -23.82
N ASN A 755 -13.24 -10.13 -22.59
CA ASN A 755 -13.69 -10.83 -21.38
C ASN A 755 -15.18 -10.64 -21.08
N GLN A 756 -15.79 -9.57 -21.60
CA GLN A 756 -17.21 -9.32 -21.43
C GLN A 756 -17.82 -8.87 -22.75
N HIS A 757 -18.68 -9.71 -23.32
CA HIS A 757 -19.39 -9.42 -24.58
C HIS A 757 -20.70 -8.65 -24.35
N GLN A 758 -21.10 -8.45 -23.09
CA GLN A 758 -22.33 -7.79 -22.70
C GLN A 758 -22.13 -6.28 -22.58
N ASN A 759 -23.09 -5.52 -23.11
CA ASN A 759 -23.16 -4.09 -22.88
C ASN A 759 -23.46 -3.81 -21.40
N MET A 760 -23.05 -2.63 -20.93
CA MET A 760 -23.59 -2.01 -19.73
C MET A 760 -25.12 -2.02 -19.78
N HIS A 761 -25.76 -2.27 -18.64
CA HIS A 761 -27.21 -2.31 -18.56
C HIS A 761 -27.81 -0.96 -18.95
N GLY A 762 -28.80 -0.98 -19.84
CA GLY A 762 -29.47 0.23 -20.33
C GLY A 762 -28.60 1.12 -21.24
N ARG A 763 -27.37 0.73 -21.56
CA ARG A 763 -26.44 1.50 -22.40
C ARG A 763 -25.88 0.64 -23.53
N ALA A 764 -25.48 1.26 -24.64
CA ALA A 764 -24.77 0.55 -25.73
C ALA A 764 -23.24 0.63 -25.56
N ILE A 765 -22.76 0.62 -24.32
CA ILE A 765 -21.35 0.80 -23.94
C ILE A 765 -20.79 -0.55 -23.52
N ARG A 766 -19.59 -0.89 -23.98
CA ARG A 766 -18.86 -2.12 -23.64
C ARG A 766 -17.52 -1.85 -22.97
N SER A 767 -16.97 -0.65 -23.13
CA SER A 767 -15.57 -0.33 -22.83
C SER A 767 -14.57 -1.23 -23.56
N SER A 768 -14.98 -1.79 -24.69
CA SER A 768 -14.27 -2.88 -25.38
C SER A 768 -12.85 -2.49 -25.83
N SER A 769 -12.62 -1.21 -26.12
CA SER A 769 -11.30 -0.70 -26.54
C SER A 769 -10.25 -0.71 -25.42
N ILE A 770 -10.66 -0.88 -24.16
CA ILE A 770 -9.77 -0.78 -23.00
C ILE A 770 -9.87 -1.96 -22.04
N GLN A 771 -10.68 -3.00 -22.32
CA GLN A 771 -10.78 -4.18 -21.48
C GLN A 771 -9.44 -4.96 -21.44
N VAL A 772 -9.09 -5.48 -20.26
CA VAL A 772 -8.03 -6.48 -20.12
C VAL A 772 -8.50 -7.79 -20.80
N ARG A 773 -7.59 -8.57 -21.39
CA ARG A 773 -7.92 -9.83 -22.10
C ARG A 773 -7.70 -11.08 -21.24
N SER A 774 -8.42 -12.16 -21.56
CA SER A 774 -8.43 -13.45 -20.84
C SER A 774 -7.11 -14.23 -20.95
N ASP A 775 -6.32 -13.94 -21.99
CA ASP A 775 -4.98 -14.52 -22.15
C ASP A 775 -3.94 -13.90 -21.21
N THR A 776 -4.25 -12.73 -20.64
CA THR A 776 -3.38 -12.00 -19.72
C THR A 776 -3.66 -12.34 -18.26
N ILE A 777 -4.95 -12.38 -17.91
CA ILE A 777 -5.48 -12.75 -16.61
C ILE A 777 -6.59 -13.75 -16.91
N ASP A 778 -6.48 -14.98 -16.38
CA ASP A 778 -7.53 -15.99 -16.59
C ASP A 778 -8.88 -15.53 -15.99
N ASN A 779 -9.97 -16.09 -16.51
CA ASN A 779 -11.34 -15.69 -16.11
C ASN A 779 -11.56 -15.86 -14.60
N ASP A 780 -11.06 -16.94 -14.01
CA ASP A 780 -11.18 -17.19 -12.57
C ASP A 780 -10.49 -16.07 -11.76
N SER A 781 -9.30 -15.63 -12.17
CA SER A 781 -8.59 -14.53 -11.54
C SER A 781 -9.30 -13.18 -11.74
N LEU A 782 -9.95 -12.97 -12.89
CA LEU A 782 -10.75 -11.76 -13.13
C LEU A 782 -11.97 -11.70 -12.23
N ASP A 783 -12.68 -12.82 -12.09
CA ASP A 783 -13.83 -12.92 -11.20
C ASP A 783 -13.40 -12.66 -9.75
N ILE A 784 -12.27 -13.21 -9.31
CA ILE A 784 -11.69 -12.91 -7.98
C ILE A 784 -11.36 -11.43 -7.83
N ILE A 785 -10.76 -10.78 -8.84
CA ILE A 785 -10.45 -9.34 -8.80
C ILE A 785 -11.73 -8.51 -8.67
N ILE A 786 -12.78 -8.85 -9.41
CA ILE A 786 -14.08 -8.16 -9.37
C ILE A 786 -14.76 -8.37 -8.02
N GLN A 787 -14.79 -9.60 -7.51
CA GLN A 787 -15.36 -9.93 -6.19
C GLN A 787 -14.64 -9.18 -5.06
N HIS A 788 -13.31 -9.10 -5.10
CA HIS A 788 -12.57 -8.28 -4.15
C HIS A 788 -12.98 -6.81 -4.22
N ALA A 789 -13.18 -6.27 -5.43
CA ALA A 789 -13.61 -4.88 -5.61
C ALA A 789 -15.04 -4.63 -5.08
N PHE A 790 -15.95 -5.60 -5.19
CA PHE A 790 -17.28 -5.51 -4.56
C PHE A 790 -17.21 -5.38 -3.04
N GLY A 791 -16.22 -6.01 -2.40
CA GLY A 791 -15.98 -5.89 -0.97
C GLY A 791 -15.67 -4.46 -0.48
N LEU A 792 -15.32 -3.53 -1.38
CA LEU A 792 -15.14 -2.10 -1.04
C LEU A 792 -16.44 -1.29 -1.06
N ILE A 793 -17.53 -1.82 -1.62
CA ILE A 793 -18.78 -1.11 -1.84
C ILE A 793 -19.94 -1.86 -1.17
N PRO A 794 -20.18 -1.63 0.14
CA PRO A 794 -21.24 -2.30 0.88
C PRO A 794 -22.64 -2.10 0.28
N SER A 795 -22.90 -0.97 -0.37
CA SER A 795 -24.21 -0.70 -0.99
C SER A 795 -24.56 -1.68 -2.10
N LEU A 796 -23.60 -2.38 -2.73
CA LEU A 796 -23.88 -3.42 -3.72
C LEU A 796 -24.59 -4.64 -3.11
N GLN A 797 -24.47 -4.85 -1.79
CA GLN A 797 -25.07 -5.99 -1.09
C GLN A 797 -26.59 -5.85 -0.87
N ARG A 798 -27.17 -4.68 -1.16
CA ARG A 798 -28.62 -4.43 -1.05
C ARG A 798 -29.48 -5.34 -1.94
N ARG A 799 -28.86 -5.99 -2.93
CA ARG A 799 -29.52 -6.86 -3.92
C ARG A 799 -29.66 -8.33 -3.48
N GLY A 800 -29.35 -8.63 -2.21
CA GLY A 800 -29.29 -10.01 -1.71
C GLY A 800 -27.97 -10.66 -2.08
N ARG A 801 -27.34 -11.36 -1.13
CA ARG A 801 -26.05 -12.02 -1.35
C ARG A 801 -26.25 -13.31 -2.15
N LEU A 802 -25.39 -13.53 -3.15
CA LEU A 802 -24.83 -14.85 -3.41
C LEU A 802 -24.33 -15.40 -2.06
N GLU A 803 -24.88 -16.53 -1.63
CA GLU A 803 -24.28 -17.36 -0.60
C GLU A 803 -22.96 -17.91 -1.16
N ASP A 804 -21.93 -17.06 -1.24
CA ASP A 804 -20.57 -17.54 -1.34
C ASP A 804 -20.26 -18.15 0.02
N THR A 805 -20.59 -19.44 0.12
CA THR A 805 -19.97 -20.39 1.03
C THR A 805 -18.49 -20.41 0.67
N VAL A 806 -17.75 -19.40 1.12
CA VAL A 806 -16.31 -19.53 1.29
C VAL A 806 -16.18 -20.75 2.18
N SER A 807 -15.74 -21.87 1.59
CA SER A 807 -15.41 -23.06 2.34
C SER A 807 -14.32 -22.62 3.31
N GLU A 808 -14.70 -22.32 4.55
CA GLU A 808 -13.75 -22.11 5.63
C GLU A 808 -12.93 -23.37 5.68
N THR A 809 -11.70 -23.31 5.15
CA THR A 809 -10.66 -24.24 5.54
C THR A 809 -10.45 -24.01 7.02
N THR A 810 -11.23 -24.71 7.83
CA THR A 810 -11.10 -24.77 9.28
C THR A 810 -9.74 -25.41 9.55
N LEU A 811 -8.73 -24.55 9.69
CA LEU A 811 -7.48 -24.96 10.29
C LEU A 811 -7.82 -25.36 11.73
N ASP A 812 -7.62 -26.64 12.04
CA ASP A 812 -7.98 -27.22 13.32
C ASP A 812 -6.98 -26.76 14.41
N TRP A 813 -7.06 -25.49 14.81
CA TRP A 813 -6.32 -24.96 15.96
C TRP A 813 -7.17 -25.07 17.23
N SER A 814 -6.59 -25.61 18.30
CA SER A 814 -7.28 -25.66 19.61
C SER A 814 -6.91 -24.46 20.46
N ILE A 815 -7.91 -23.64 20.81
CA ILE A 815 -7.77 -22.54 21.77
C ILE A 815 -7.81 -23.12 23.19
N THR A 816 -6.92 -22.64 24.06
CA THR A 816 -6.82 -23.08 25.47
C THR A 816 -6.54 -21.92 26.40
N TYR A 817 -6.84 -22.14 27.69
CA TYR A 817 -6.41 -21.26 28.77
C TYR A 817 -4.97 -21.54 29.19
N TYR A 818 -4.24 -20.47 29.45
CA TYR A 818 -2.95 -20.49 30.14
C TYR A 818 -3.09 -19.82 31.51
N PRO A 819 -2.53 -20.42 32.57
CA PRO A 819 -2.48 -19.80 33.89
C PRO A 819 -1.52 -18.61 33.87
N VAL A 820 -1.93 -17.50 34.47
CA VAL A 820 -1.12 -16.28 34.54
C VAL A 820 -0.61 -16.09 35.95
N ASP A 821 0.71 -15.93 36.10
CA ASP A 821 1.35 -15.59 37.37
C ASP A 821 1.26 -14.07 37.58
N ALA A 822 0.44 -13.64 38.56
CA ALA A 822 0.23 -12.23 38.89
C ALA A 822 1.51 -11.50 39.34
N ASN A 823 2.55 -12.24 39.75
CA ASN A 823 3.83 -11.67 40.20
C ASN A 823 4.83 -11.50 39.06
N ARG A 824 4.55 -12.03 37.86
CA ARG A 824 5.43 -11.91 36.69
C ARG A 824 4.82 -10.93 35.71
N THR A 825 5.60 -9.96 35.27
CA THR A 825 5.19 -9.00 34.24
C THR A 825 5.73 -9.41 32.86
N HIS A 826 5.05 -8.97 31.80
CA HIS A 826 5.48 -9.24 30.43
C HIS A 826 6.96 -8.80 30.23
N PRO A 827 7.77 -9.61 29.53
CA PRO A 827 9.15 -9.25 29.21
C PRO A 827 9.24 -7.91 28.48
N SER A 828 10.12 -7.04 29.00
CA SER A 828 10.41 -5.71 28.44
C SER A 828 11.03 -5.80 27.04
N LEU A 829 11.16 -4.66 26.34
CA LEU A 829 11.97 -4.62 25.11
C LEU A 829 13.43 -5.01 25.37
N SER A 830 14.00 -4.62 26.52
CA SER A 830 15.39 -4.97 26.84
C SER A 830 15.57 -6.47 26.84
N SER A 831 14.73 -7.23 27.54
CA SER A 831 14.82 -8.69 27.60
C SER A 831 14.73 -9.41 26.24
N ARG A 832 14.16 -8.76 25.21
CA ARG A 832 13.97 -9.30 23.86
C ARG A 832 15.01 -8.82 22.84
N LEU A 833 15.94 -7.98 23.28
CA LEU A 833 17.12 -7.65 22.53
C LEU A 833 18.17 -8.72 22.83
N HIS A 834 18.73 -9.37 21.83
CA HIS A 834 19.83 -10.32 22.02
C HIS A 834 21.04 -9.83 21.25
N ILE A 835 22.21 -9.86 21.88
CA ILE A 835 23.43 -9.58 21.14
C ILE A 835 23.90 -10.87 20.46
N ASP A 836 24.12 -10.80 19.16
CA ASP A 836 24.67 -11.89 18.36
C ASP A 836 26.04 -11.46 17.81
N VAL A 837 27.07 -11.86 18.53
CA VAL A 837 28.46 -11.48 18.28
C VAL A 837 29.02 -12.16 17.01
N ASN A 838 28.39 -13.24 16.55
CA ASN A 838 28.80 -13.99 15.37
C ASN A 838 28.18 -13.48 14.07
N ALA A 839 27.17 -12.63 14.15
CA ALA A 839 26.55 -12.05 12.97
C ALA A 839 27.57 -11.32 12.08
N GLU A 840 27.56 -11.65 10.79
CA GLU A 840 28.41 -11.01 9.80
C GLU A 840 28.00 -9.55 9.55
N PRO A 841 28.94 -8.66 9.16
CA PRO A 841 28.62 -7.28 8.81
C PRO A 841 27.56 -7.20 7.70
N PRO A 842 26.54 -6.33 7.83
CA PRO A 842 25.45 -6.28 6.86
C PRO A 842 25.94 -5.85 5.47
N HIS A 843 25.60 -6.64 4.45
CA HIS A 843 25.93 -6.31 3.06
C HIS A 843 24.95 -5.26 2.48
N PRO A 844 25.45 -4.14 1.91
CA PRO A 844 24.62 -3.12 1.28
C PRO A 844 24.03 -3.69 -0.02
N ASN A 845 22.79 -4.11 0.12
CA ASN A 845 22.03 -4.91 -0.80
C ASN A 845 21.85 -4.33 -2.24
N ARG A 846 22.28 -3.10 -2.52
CA ARG A 846 21.99 -2.37 -3.78
C ARG A 846 23.17 -2.08 -4.71
N ILE A 847 24.42 -2.37 -4.36
CA ILE A 847 25.58 -1.85 -5.12
C ILE A 847 26.51 -2.93 -5.68
N GLY A 848 26.06 -4.19 -5.72
CA GLY A 848 26.85 -5.30 -6.26
C GLY A 848 27.93 -5.80 -5.29
N LYS A 849 28.48 -6.99 -5.59
CA LYS A 849 29.48 -7.66 -4.75
C LYS A 849 30.82 -6.89 -4.65
N ASP A 850 31.04 -5.89 -5.52
CA ASP A 850 32.30 -5.13 -5.61
C ASP A 850 32.35 -3.90 -4.69
N HIS A 851 31.38 -3.70 -3.78
CA HIS A 851 31.38 -2.65 -2.75
C HIS A 851 31.64 -3.22 -1.35
N GLU A 852 32.73 -3.96 -1.23
CA GLU A 852 33.30 -4.36 0.05
C GLU A 852 33.62 -3.12 0.91
N GLY A 853 33.22 -3.15 2.19
CA GLY A 853 33.77 -2.24 3.21
C GLY A 853 32.94 -1.01 3.60
N ILE A 854 31.61 -1.00 3.44
CA ILE A 854 30.75 -0.03 4.15
C ILE A 854 30.59 -0.42 5.61
N TYR A 855 30.32 -1.69 5.89
CA TYR A 855 30.33 -2.26 7.24
C TYR A 855 31.51 -3.22 7.36
N VAL A 856 32.14 -3.22 8.52
CA VAL A 856 33.21 -4.12 8.91
C VAL A 856 32.96 -4.63 10.33
N GLU A 857 33.65 -5.68 10.72
CA GLU A 857 33.62 -6.22 12.07
C GLU A 857 34.07 -5.19 13.11
N ALA A 858 33.65 -5.38 14.37
CA ALA A 858 33.97 -4.50 15.48
C ALA A 858 35.47 -4.21 15.62
N GLY A 859 36.34 -5.22 15.43
CA GLY A 859 37.79 -5.07 15.57
C GLY A 859 38.45 -4.10 14.57
N LYS A 860 37.73 -3.66 13.53
CA LYS A 860 38.20 -2.67 12.55
C LYS A 860 37.70 -1.26 12.86
N ILE A 861 37.00 -1.03 13.98
CA ILE A 861 36.56 0.30 14.43
C ILE A 861 37.79 1.13 14.81
N THR A 862 37.93 2.30 14.19
CA THR A 862 39.13 3.14 14.32
C THR A 862 38.94 4.36 15.20
N ARG A 863 37.71 4.85 15.36
CA ARG A 863 37.38 6.04 16.16
C ARG A 863 35.89 6.11 16.51
N GLY A 864 35.53 6.89 17.52
CA GLY A 864 34.13 7.20 17.85
C GLY A 864 33.48 8.16 16.84
N TRP A 865 32.17 8.36 16.96
CA TRP A 865 31.48 9.42 16.20
C TRP A 865 31.91 10.81 16.67
N ILE A 866 31.97 11.74 15.72
CA ILE A 866 32.11 13.17 16.03
C ILE A 866 30.71 13.75 15.83
N HIS A 867 30.02 14.00 16.93
CA HIS A 867 28.73 14.66 16.92
C HIS A 867 28.97 16.16 16.88
N LYS A 868 28.54 16.85 15.81
CA LYS A 868 28.56 18.32 15.82
C LYS A 868 27.52 18.83 16.81
N GLU A 869 27.84 19.89 17.56
CA GLU A 869 26.83 20.69 18.26
C GLU A 869 25.85 21.25 17.22
N ILE A 870 24.56 21.12 17.50
CA ILE A 870 23.48 21.28 16.54
C ILE A 870 23.27 22.77 16.27
N ASP A 871 23.72 23.22 15.11
CA ASP A 871 22.97 24.17 14.29
C ASP A 871 22.82 23.52 12.89
N GLU A 872 21.57 23.41 12.46
CA GLU A 872 21.08 22.79 11.21
C GLU A 872 20.84 21.25 11.24
N GLU A 873 19.55 20.88 11.12
CA GLU A 873 19.05 19.51 10.97
C GLU A 873 19.61 18.87 9.67
N GLU A 874 20.60 17.97 9.80
CA GLU A 874 21.02 17.11 8.69
C GLU A 874 19.92 16.10 8.32
N GLU A 875 19.57 16.10 7.03
CA GLU A 875 18.61 15.21 6.36
C GLU A 875 18.73 13.73 6.76
N GLU A 876 17.63 13.16 7.28
CA GLU A 876 17.47 11.72 7.51
C GLU A 876 17.78 10.94 6.23
N SER A 877 18.80 10.07 6.30
CA SER A 877 19.06 9.09 5.24
C SER A 877 17.93 8.07 5.21
N GLY A 878 17.06 8.15 4.20
CA GLY A 878 15.98 7.18 3.99
C GLY A 878 16.51 5.74 3.95
N ASN A 879 16.32 5.03 5.07
CA ASN A 879 16.59 3.60 5.17
C ASN A 879 15.58 2.84 4.32
N THR A 880 16.09 1.95 3.47
CA THR A 880 15.27 1.07 2.63
C THR A 880 15.19 -0.30 3.31
N ILE A 881 14.02 -0.67 3.82
CA ILE A 881 13.77 -2.03 4.31
C ILE A 881 13.33 -2.88 3.13
N ARG A 882 13.95 -4.07 2.99
CA ARG A 882 13.56 -5.10 2.01
C ARG A 882 12.54 -6.04 2.63
N ARG A 883 11.55 -6.42 1.82
CA ARG A 883 10.71 -7.60 2.07
C ARG A 883 11.51 -8.89 1.79
N PRO A 884 11.19 -10.01 2.46
CA PRO A 884 11.82 -11.31 2.22
C PRO A 884 11.65 -11.76 0.76
N ALA A 885 12.48 -12.73 0.33
CA ALA A 885 12.46 -13.24 -1.02
C ALA A 885 11.06 -13.75 -1.42
N TYR A 886 10.70 -13.45 -2.66
CA TYR A 886 9.41 -13.71 -3.26
C TYR A 886 9.21 -15.22 -3.47
N THR A 887 8.40 -15.89 -2.67
CA THR A 887 7.82 -17.19 -3.03
C THR A 887 6.72 -16.94 -4.05
N TYR A 888 6.91 -17.44 -5.27
CA TYR A 888 5.86 -17.47 -6.28
C TYR A 888 4.78 -18.45 -5.82
N SER A 889 3.72 -17.96 -5.18
CA SER A 889 2.45 -18.68 -5.15
C SER A 889 1.82 -18.49 -6.53
N SER A 890 1.96 -19.51 -7.37
CA SER A 890 1.16 -19.65 -8.60
C SER A 890 -0.10 -20.39 -8.19
N GLU A 891 -1.23 -19.69 -8.12
CA GLU A 891 -2.54 -20.31 -7.88
C GLU A 891 -3.01 -21.13 -9.10
N SER A 892 -2.30 -21.07 -10.24
CA SER A 892 -2.58 -21.92 -11.40
C SER A 892 -2.53 -23.41 -11.00
N PHE A 893 -3.67 -24.09 -11.09
CA PHE A 893 -3.79 -25.52 -10.77
C PHE A 893 -2.97 -26.43 -11.70
N ARG A 894 -2.50 -25.93 -12.86
CA ARG A 894 -1.73 -26.70 -13.85
C ARG A 894 -0.24 -26.33 -13.81
N ILE A 895 0.60 -27.30 -13.44
CA ILE A 895 2.08 -27.18 -13.42
C ILE A 895 2.65 -27.22 -14.85
N ASP A 896 1.98 -27.95 -15.75
CA ASP A 896 2.37 -28.11 -17.15
C ASP A 896 1.34 -27.40 -18.05
N THR A 897 1.75 -26.27 -18.62
CA THR A 897 0.99 -25.45 -19.56
C THR A 897 1.87 -25.05 -20.75
N ILE A 898 1.26 -24.68 -21.89
CA ILE A 898 1.97 -24.15 -23.07
C ILE A 898 2.96 -23.05 -22.66
N GLU A 899 2.55 -22.11 -21.79
CA GLU A 899 3.41 -21.02 -21.35
C GLU A 899 4.58 -21.50 -20.47
N THR A 900 4.36 -22.47 -19.57
CA THR A 900 5.46 -23.06 -18.79
C THR A 900 6.47 -23.79 -19.69
N ARG A 901 6.00 -24.50 -20.72
CA ARG A 901 6.84 -25.17 -21.73
C ARG A 901 7.66 -24.16 -22.53
N ARG A 902 7.05 -23.06 -22.99
CA ARG A 902 7.75 -21.97 -23.68
C ARG A 902 8.84 -21.35 -22.82
N ARG A 903 8.54 -21.09 -21.54
CA ARG A 903 9.51 -20.55 -20.57
C ARG A 903 10.67 -21.51 -20.34
N GLU A 904 10.39 -22.80 -20.23
CA GLU A 904 11.41 -23.81 -20.01
C GLU A 904 12.32 -24.00 -21.23
N ILE A 905 11.77 -24.05 -22.45
CA ILE A 905 12.56 -24.00 -23.70
C ILE A 905 13.45 -22.75 -23.74
N HIS A 906 12.91 -21.60 -23.32
CA HIS A 906 13.70 -20.37 -23.27
C HIS A 906 14.84 -20.44 -22.25
N ARG A 907 14.60 -21.04 -21.07
CA ARG A 907 15.64 -21.27 -20.04
C ARG A 907 16.73 -22.20 -20.55
N ILE A 908 16.35 -23.30 -21.20
CA ILE A 908 17.29 -24.25 -21.82
C ILE A 908 18.13 -23.54 -22.88
N SER A 909 17.51 -22.76 -23.78
CA SER A 909 18.21 -21.98 -24.80
C SER A 909 19.22 -21.00 -24.19
N ASN A 910 18.83 -20.26 -23.16
CA ASN A 910 19.71 -19.29 -22.50
C ASN A 910 20.86 -19.98 -21.76
N ALA A 911 20.60 -21.08 -21.08
CA ALA A 911 21.62 -21.89 -20.43
C ALA A 911 22.62 -22.43 -21.45
N ALA A 912 22.14 -23.04 -22.54
CA ALA A 912 22.99 -23.54 -23.63
C ALA A 912 23.82 -22.41 -24.28
N LYS A 913 23.25 -21.24 -24.55
CA LYS A 913 24.00 -20.08 -25.07
C LYS A 913 25.09 -19.61 -24.12
N TYR A 914 24.81 -19.58 -22.81
CA TYR A 914 25.77 -19.17 -21.80
C TYR A 914 26.91 -20.19 -21.67
N LEU A 915 26.55 -21.47 -21.50
CA LEU A 915 27.50 -22.56 -21.31
C LEU A 915 28.32 -22.85 -22.57
N GLY A 916 27.75 -22.70 -23.76
CA GLY A 916 28.47 -22.82 -25.03
C GLY A 916 29.52 -21.73 -25.28
N ARG A 917 29.54 -20.64 -24.49
CA ARG A 917 30.64 -19.65 -24.47
C ARG A 917 31.76 -20.05 -23.51
N LYS A 918 31.51 -20.99 -22.61
CA LYS A 918 32.39 -21.37 -21.51
C LYS A 918 33.02 -22.76 -21.69
N SER A 919 32.26 -23.74 -22.18
CA SER A 919 32.76 -25.08 -22.48
C SER A 919 33.26 -25.17 -23.92
N THR A 920 34.48 -25.68 -24.09
CA THR A 920 35.06 -26.02 -25.38
C THR A 920 34.61 -27.42 -25.84
N TYR A 921 34.47 -28.37 -24.91
CA TYR A 921 34.14 -29.77 -25.17
C TYR A 921 32.70 -29.98 -25.65
N PHE A 922 31.71 -29.42 -24.94
CA PHE A 922 30.28 -29.55 -25.28
C PHE A 922 29.75 -28.41 -26.16
N ARG A 923 30.63 -27.62 -26.77
CA ARG A 923 30.24 -26.45 -27.57
C ARG A 923 29.30 -26.80 -28.72
N SER A 924 29.52 -27.95 -29.38
CA SER A 924 28.66 -28.43 -30.47
C SER A 924 27.26 -28.79 -29.97
N LEU A 925 27.16 -29.52 -28.85
CA LEU A 925 25.90 -29.90 -28.22
C LEU A 925 25.10 -28.66 -27.80
N TYR A 926 25.74 -27.67 -27.17
CA TYR A 926 25.05 -26.44 -26.78
C TYR A 926 24.56 -25.60 -27.97
N ARG A 927 25.29 -25.62 -29.10
CA ARG A 927 24.82 -24.98 -30.35
C ARG A 927 23.61 -25.71 -30.92
N GLU A 928 23.64 -27.04 -30.95
CA GLU A 928 22.53 -27.89 -31.42
C GLU A 928 21.27 -27.65 -30.58
N ILE A 929 21.38 -27.68 -29.24
CA ILE A 929 20.26 -27.36 -28.34
C ILE A 929 19.75 -25.93 -28.58
N THR A 930 20.65 -24.97 -28.78
CA THR A 930 20.26 -23.58 -29.06
C THR A 930 19.43 -23.47 -30.34
N SER A 931 19.79 -24.19 -31.42
CA SER A 931 19.01 -24.22 -32.66
C SER A 931 17.69 -24.96 -32.53
N LEU A 932 17.63 -26.04 -31.74
CA LEU A 932 16.36 -26.75 -31.47
C LEU A 932 15.37 -25.85 -30.71
N CYS A 933 15.87 -24.95 -29.87
CA CYS A 933 15.04 -23.97 -29.17
C CYS A 933 14.66 -22.73 -30.00
N THR A 934 15.17 -22.56 -31.23
CA THR A 934 14.79 -21.42 -32.08
C THR A 934 13.55 -21.75 -32.89
N TYR A 935 12.41 -21.18 -32.48
CA TYR A 935 11.17 -21.16 -33.26
C TYR A 935 10.62 -19.72 -33.31
N ASP A 936 9.83 -19.41 -34.33
CA ASP A 936 9.21 -18.10 -34.48
C ASP A 936 8.14 -17.89 -33.41
N ARG A 937 8.35 -16.89 -32.56
CA ARG A 937 7.45 -16.57 -31.44
C ARG A 937 6.12 -15.97 -31.88
N ASN A 938 6.02 -15.55 -33.15
CA ASN A 938 4.81 -15.00 -33.72
C ASN A 938 3.84 -16.09 -34.21
N ILE A 939 4.29 -17.35 -34.27
CA ILE A 939 3.45 -18.49 -34.66
C ILE A 939 2.89 -19.14 -33.37
N PRO A 940 1.58 -19.35 -33.25
CA PRO A 940 1.01 -20.04 -32.10
C PRO A 940 1.52 -21.48 -32.05
N ALA A 941 2.50 -21.73 -31.19
CA ALA A 941 3.03 -23.06 -30.94
C ALA A 941 1.97 -23.95 -30.26
N THR A 942 1.66 -25.08 -30.89
CA THR A 942 0.79 -26.13 -30.34
C THR A 942 1.49 -26.89 -29.23
N GLU A 943 0.70 -27.60 -28.41
CA GLU A 943 1.22 -28.43 -27.32
C GLU A 943 2.19 -29.51 -27.83
N GLU A 944 1.83 -30.17 -28.93
CA GLU A 944 2.61 -31.21 -29.60
C GLU A 944 3.96 -30.66 -30.11
N PHE A 945 3.96 -29.46 -30.70
CA PHE A 945 5.17 -28.83 -31.21
C PHE A 945 6.19 -28.55 -30.10
N LEU A 946 5.74 -28.09 -28.93
CA LEU A 946 6.65 -27.82 -27.80
C LEU A 946 7.19 -29.13 -27.19
N ASN A 947 6.38 -30.19 -27.16
CA ASN A 947 6.83 -31.52 -26.72
C ASN A 947 7.85 -32.13 -27.67
N ASP A 948 7.67 -31.92 -28.98
CA ASP A 948 8.63 -32.34 -29.99
C ASP A 948 9.99 -31.66 -29.77
N ILE A 949 10.01 -30.35 -29.50
CA ILE A 949 11.26 -29.64 -29.14
C ILE A 949 11.95 -30.27 -27.91
N PHE A 950 11.21 -30.56 -26.83
CA PHE A 950 11.80 -31.21 -25.66
C PHE A 950 12.34 -32.60 -25.96
N THR A 951 11.64 -33.36 -26.79
CA THR A 951 12.05 -34.70 -27.22
C THR A 951 13.35 -34.61 -28.02
N GLN A 952 13.43 -33.71 -29.00
CA GLN A 952 14.64 -33.47 -29.79
C GLN A 952 15.82 -33.01 -28.92
N ILE A 953 15.59 -32.16 -27.91
CA ILE A 953 16.64 -31.74 -26.96
C ILE A 953 17.14 -32.94 -26.15
N ARG A 954 16.23 -33.78 -25.64
CA ARG A 954 16.59 -35.00 -24.90
C ARG A 954 17.43 -35.94 -25.78
N GLU A 955 17.01 -36.15 -27.02
CA GLU A 955 17.75 -37.00 -27.96
C GLU A 955 19.14 -36.44 -28.30
N ALA A 956 19.26 -35.12 -28.49
CA ALA A 956 20.55 -34.48 -28.73
C ALA A 956 21.53 -34.70 -27.54
N ILE A 957 21.03 -34.63 -26.31
CA ILE A 957 21.81 -34.94 -25.09
C ILE A 957 22.21 -36.42 -25.07
N LEU A 958 21.25 -37.33 -25.26
CA LEU A 958 21.48 -38.77 -25.14
C LEU A 958 22.32 -39.38 -26.27
N ARG A 959 22.46 -38.67 -27.41
CA ARG A 959 23.32 -39.09 -28.52
C ARG A 959 24.81 -39.05 -28.16
N ARG A 960 25.20 -38.28 -27.14
CA ARG A 960 26.59 -38.15 -26.69
C ARG A 960 26.84 -39.11 -25.51
N PRO A 961 27.96 -39.87 -25.51
CA PRO A 961 28.18 -40.90 -24.50
C PRO A 961 28.31 -40.35 -23.09
N GLU A 962 29.00 -39.22 -22.89
CA GLU A 962 29.26 -38.62 -21.57
C GLU A 962 28.01 -37.99 -20.95
N PRO A 963 27.24 -37.12 -21.64
CA PRO A 963 25.96 -36.65 -21.12
C PRO A 963 24.96 -37.78 -20.89
N ARG A 964 25.00 -38.86 -21.70
CA ARG A 964 24.16 -40.04 -21.48
C ARG A 964 24.51 -40.77 -20.18
N LEU A 965 25.80 -40.86 -19.83
CA LEU A 965 26.23 -41.45 -18.55
C LEU A 965 25.73 -40.61 -17.37
N LEU A 966 25.94 -39.29 -17.41
CA LEU A 966 25.45 -38.38 -16.37
C LEU A 966 23.92 -38.38 -16.28
N TRP A 967 23.23 -38.47 -17.41
CA TRP A 967 21.77 -38.57 -17.45
C TRP A 967 21.26 -39.83 -16.73
N LYS A 968 21.92 -40.97 -16.95
CA LYS A 968 21.61 -42.22 -16.23
C LYS A 968 21.90 -42.09 -14.73
N LEU A 969 23.03 -41.48 -14.36
CA LEU A 969 23.42 -41.27 -12.97
C LEU A 969 22.38 -40.44 -12.20
N LEU A 970 21.86 -39.38 -12.82
CA LEU A 970 20.90 -38.46 -12.19
C LEU A 970 19.44 -38.90 -12.35
N LEU A 971 19.13 -39.90 -13.18
CA LEU A 971 17.74 -40.28 -13.49
C LEU A 971 16.93 -40.59 -12.24
N HIS A 972 17.51 -41.33 -11.28
CA HIS A 972 16.84 -41.65 -10.03
C HIS A 972 16.49 -40.41 -9.21
N GLU A 973 17.45 -39.49 -9.02
CA GLU A 973 17.24 -38.24 -8.28
C GLU A 973 16.20 -37.33 -8.97
N ARG A 974 16.20 -37.30 -10.31
CA ARG A 974 15.22 -36.55 -11.10
C ARG A 974 13.80 -37.07 -10.89
N MET A 975 13.62 -38.38 -10.87
CA MET A 975 12.31 -39.01 -10.64
C MET A 975 11.84 -38.85 -9.20
N ASN A 976 12.77 -38.77 -8.24
CA ASN A 976 12.47 -38.60 -6.82
C ASN A 976 12.26 -37.14 -6.38
N LEU A 977 12.46 -36.15 -7.27
CA LEU A 977 12.32 -34.73 -6.93
C LEU A 977 10.93 -34.41 -6.32
N GLY A 978 9.89 -35.11 -6.76
CA GLY A 978 8.53 -34.96 -6.23
C GLY A 978 8.40 -35.32 -4.74
N ASN A 979 9.31 -36.13 -4.20
CA ASN A 979 9.31 -36.52 -2.79
C ASN A 979 9.78 -35.38 -1.86
N LEU A 980 10.53 -34.42 -2.39
CA LEU A 980 10.98 -33.24 -1.65
C LEU A 980 9.90 -32.13 -1.59
N LEU A 981 8.82 -32.28 -2.35
CA LEU A 981 7.71 -31.33 -2.37
C LEU A 981 6.75 -31.53 -1.20
N THR A 982 6.13 -30.43 -0.77
CA THR A 982 5.00 -30.44 0.18
C THR A 982 3.85 -31.31 -0.35
N THR A 983 3.01 -31.85 0.55
CA THR A 983 1.89 -32.74 0.19
C THR A 983 1.00 -32.16 -0.90
N THR A 984 0.72 -30.85 -0.85
CA THR A 984 -0.09 -30.15 -1.85
C THR A 984 0.59 -30.09 -3.22
N ASN A 985 1.88 -29.73 -3.26
CA ASN A 985 2.63 -29.64 -4.51
C ASN A 985 2.91 -31.03 -5.11
N ARG A 986 3.12 -32.04 -4.27
CA ARG A 986 3.25 -33.43 -4.69
C ARG A 986 1.98 -33.92 -5.38
N ARG A 987 0.79 -33.67 -4.81
CA ARG A 987 -0.50 -34.01 -5.44
C ARG A 987 -0.66 -33.36 -6.82
N LYS A 988 -0.35 -32.07 -6.93
CA LYS A 988 -0.40 -31.34 -8.22
C LYS A 988 0.58 -31.91 -9.24
N LEU A 989 1.80 -32.24 -8.83
CA LEU A 989 2.81 -32.86 -9.68
C LEU A 989 2.37 -34.25 -10.15
N THR A 990 1.85 -35.09 -9.25
CA THR A 990 1.31 -36.40 -9.60
C THR A 990 0.18 -36.30 -10.61
N GLN A 991 -0.71 -35.31 -10.48
CA GLN A 991 -1.77 -35.06 -11.45
C GLN A 991 -1.21 -34.64 -12.81
N ALA A 992 -0.21 -33.76 -12.86
CA ALA A 992 0.45 -33.37 -14.11
C ALA A 992 1.17 -34.56 -14.77
N MET A 993 1.84 -35.41 -13.97
CA MET A 993 2.52 -36.62 -14.45
C MET A 993 1.58 -37.68 -15.03
N LYS A 994 0.29 -37.68 -14.67
CA LYS A 994 -0.71 -38.54 -15.33
C LYS A 994 -0.93 -38.15 -16.79
N HIS A 995 -0.79 -36.87 -17.11
CA HIS A 995 -0.94 -36.35 -18.48
C HIS A 995 0.37 -36.37 -19.25
N ASN A 996 1.51 -36.23 -18.55
CA ASN A 996 2.85 -36.29 -19.15
C ASN A 996 3.81 -37.04 -18.22
N GLN A 997 4.01 -38.34 -18.47
CA GLN A 997 4.84 -39.19 -17.61
C GLN A 997 6.32 -38.76 -17.59
N ASP A 998 6.77 -38.07 -18.64
CA ASP A 998 8.16 -37.62 -18.79
C ASP A 998 8.40 -36.24 -18.16
N LEU A 999 7.44 -35.62 -17.49
CA LEU A 999 7.52 -34.22 -17.03
C LEU A 999 8.81 -33.91 -16.24
N LEU A 1000 9.17 -34.76 -15.27
CA LEU A 1000 10.39 -34.60 -14.43
C LEU A 1000 11.69 -34.85 -15.21
N VAL A 1001 11.59 -35.55 -16.33
CA VAL A 1001 12.70 -35.86 -17.23
C VAL A 1001 12.89 -34.73 -18.25
N LEU A 1002 11.83 -34.04 -18.65
CA LEU A 1002 11.88 -32.92 -19.61
C LEU A 1002 12.24 -31.59 -18.95
N TYR A 1003 11.69 -31.33 -17.75
CA TYR A 1003 11.92 -30.09 -16.99
C TYR A 1003 13.21 -30.16 -16.18
N GLY A 1004 13.86 -29.01 -15.97
CA GLY A 1004 15.16 -28.93 -15.29
C GLY A 1004 16.35 -29.29 -16.20
N THR A 1005 16.13 -29.39 -17.51
CA THR A 1005 17.20 -29.66 -18.47
C THR A 1005 18.25 -28.55 -18.49
N ASN A 1006 17.88 -27.30 -18.24
CA ASN A 1006 18.83 -26.20 -18.05
C ASN A 1006 19.79 -26.43 -16.87
N LEU A 1007 19.30 -27.00 -15.77
CA LEU A 1007 20.12 -27.38 -14.62
C LEU A 1007 21.02 -28.56 -14.97
N PHE A 1008 20.49 -29.55 -15.68
CA PHE A 1008 21.29 -30.68 -16.17
C PHE A 1008 22.47 -30.22 -17.02
N LEU A 1009 22.26 -29.25 -17.93
CA LEU A 1009 23.35 -28.68 -18.73
C LEU A 1009 24.41 -28.00 -17.88
N ALA A 1010 24.01 -27.35 -16.77
CA ALA A 1010 24.94 -26.72 -15.83
C ALA A 1010 25.77 -27.75 -15.05
N VAL A 1011 25.12 -28.80 -14.53
CA VAL A 1011 25.81 -29.92 -13.87
C VAL A 1011 26.75 -30.61 -14.84
N LEU A 1012 26.33 -30.82 -16.09
CA LEU A 1012 27.17 -31.36 -17.16
C LEU A 1012 28.43 -30.52 -17.40
N SER A 1013 28.29 -29.19 -17.45
CA SER A 1013 29.45 -28.28 -17.59
C SER A 1013 30.39 -28.31 -16.38
N VAL A 1014 29.88 -28.54 -15.17
CA VAL A 1014 30.69 -28.64 -13.94
C VAL A 1014 31.40 -29.99 -13.86
N ALA A 1015 30.69 -31.07 -14.18
CA ALA A 1015 31.27 -32.41 -14.27
C ALA A 1015 32.42 -32.45 -15.28
N ASP A 1016 32.24 -31.80 -16.43
CA ASP A 1016 33.26 -31.63 -17.47
C ASP A 1016 34.44 -30.77 -17.02
N GLY A 1017 34.15 -29.52 -16.61
CA GLY A 1017 35.18 -28.49 -16.47
C GLY A 1017 35.87 -28.43 -15.11
N ILE A 1018 35.26 -29.00 -14.07
CA ILE A 1018 35.77 -28.92 -12.68
C ILE A 1018 36.08 -30.30 -12.13
N LEU A 1019 35.14 -31.25 -12.26
CA LEU A 1019 35.33 -32.58 -11.68
C LEU A 1019 36.19 -33.49 -12.57
N GLY A 1020 36.15 -33.30 -13.88
CA GLY A 1020 36.85 -34.15 -14.85
C GLY A 1020 36.31 -35.59 -14.93
N ASP A 1021 35.20 -35.87 -14.26
CA ASP A 1021 34.57 -37.18 -14.14
C ASP A 1021 33.04 -37.04 -14.09
N MET A 1022 32.37 -37.68 -15.05
CA MET A 1022 30.91 -37.67 -15.23
C MET A 1022 30.18 -38.65 -14.32
N GLU A 1023 30.89 -39.60 -13.72
CA GLU A 1023 30.36 -40.58 -12.76
C GLU A 1023 30.59 -40.16 -11.31
N SER A 1024 31.23 -39.01 -11.11
CA SER A 1024 31.54 -38.49 -9.79
C SER A 1024 30.27 -38.42 -8.92
N PRO A 1025 30.30 -38.99 -7.69
CA PRO A 1025 29.14 -38.95 -6.79
C PRO A 1025 28.73 -37.52 -6.44
N TYR A 1026 29.67 -36.57 -6.48
CA TYR A 1026 29.41 -35.14 -6.28
C TYR A 1026 28.43 -34.55 -7.31
N CYS A 1027 28.22 -35.19 -8.47
CA CYS A 1027 27.20 -34.76 -9.42
C CYS A 1027 25.78 -34.92 -8.84
N LYS A 1028 25.54 -35.97 -8.03
CA LYS A 1028 24.25 -36.17 -7.35
C LYS A 1028 24.06 -35.16 -6.22
N ASP A 1029 25.11 -34.86 -5.46
CA ASP A 1029 25.08 -33.85 -4.40
C ASP A 1029 24.81 -32.46 -4.99
N LEU A 1030 25.47 -32.12 -6.10
CA LEU A 1030 25.28 -30.87 -6.81
C LEU A 1030 23.88 -30.75 -7.39
N TRP A 1031 23.35 -31.83 -7.97
CA TRP A 1031 21.97 -31.87 -8.44
C TRP A 1031 21.00 -31.62 -7.28
N SER A 1032 21.13 -32.38 -6.20
CA SER A 1032 20.23 -32.33 -5.04
C SER A 1032 20.31 -31.02 -4.24
N SER A 1033 21.45 -30.33 -4.28
CA SER A 1033 21.61 -29.03 -3.62
C SER A 1033 20.96 -27.87 -4.39
N VAL A 1034 20.74 -28.04 -5.70
CA VAL A 1034 20.27 -26.97 -6.59
C VAL A 1034 18.83 -27.21 -7.07
N ALA A 1035 18.44 -28.47 -7.26
CA ALA A 1035 17.09 -28.88 -7.65
C ALA A 1035 16.15 -28.84 -6.45
#